data_AF-A0AAU3FJH2-F1
#
_entry.id   AF-A0AAU3FJH2-F1
#
_cell.length_a   1.000
_cell.length_b   1.000
_cell.length_c   1.000
_cell.angle_alpha   90.00
_cell.angle_beta   90.00
_cell.angle_gamma   90.00
#
_symmetry.space_group_name_H-M   'P 1'
#
loop_
_entity.id
_entity.type
_entity.pdbx_description
1 polymer ?
#
loop_
_entity_poly.entity_id
_entity_poly.type
_entity_poly.pdbx_seq_one_letter_code
_entity_poly.pdbx_strand_id
1 'polypeptide(L)'
;MGEHVGTAEATYAQHAVWFTEQAGVAGTAYHMALGVRFAADLDRRALVEACAAVTDRHPVLGTRVVTEADGTPGLAPADVRPAVTFGEWTDDRVARELTRAHDLRVGPLSRFTLLTAADGRHLLLVTVHHLVFDGMSKDVLARDLADAYAAALADIPARAAPRCDGYAGDAAAERERVAVDLSAARAYWARHWSGPGDVVLPGLRRLPTGAEPGAAVDVDLPADLADGVGRAAGALGVTRFELLLAAVHALLARYGNRGVPVGVTLSTRTAAQADRVGLFVNELPVAADPTAGTFADHARAVRARLRELYRFRAVPLAHAVSGLRPAPALTGVSVGYRRRGAEPAFPGVATGVDWTLFGGAARNALHVQIVDGPTGIAVSLQHSPAAIDTDAVTRIGAHLRTLLAAVVADPGRQVGDLPVLPADELHRITGGWNDTARAYPGDTVPELFAARVAADPDAVAVVDGDVTLSYARLDAASARLAVLLRERGVGPGSLVAVALDRSWRTVVTMLAVLRRRAAYLPVDPGHPPARRDLVLADADPALVVTASGGTQDARPELALDGVDLLAGPEPARDPAAPSAEDLAYVLYTSGSTGRPKGVAVRHGALTNLLLGMRDLLDARPGHRWLQLTSPSFDISAVEVFLPLVTGGRVVVASAVSALDGTGVLRLVRDAGVTHVQATPSGWRVLLEAGLDAAGPLVALAGGEALPVALARELRARTTRLVNGYGPTEATIYATAADVPADPAEVTIGRPLPNVRAYLLDEVLRPVPVGVPGELYLAGAGLADGYLGRDDLTAERFVPDPFGDGDGRLYRTGDRCRWLPDGRLDFLGRADDQVKIRGYRIELGEVEARLLEHPAVAQATAALRADGDGEARLVAYVVARGGAVADPADLRRHLALSLPAAVLPTDWVLLDRLPMSPNGKVDRAALPAPAPRDAPVGIVAENAAADDDPMVETLREIWQDVLKIPDIGVHEDLFDLGGHSLTITRISGRIQQRLGVEVPLDAFFDTPTIAEIAEIVRQSGKEL
;
A
#
# COMPACT_ATOMS: atom_id res chain seq x y z
N MET A 1 0.69 55.05 38.24
CA MET A 1 -0.64 54.44 38.43
C MET A 1 -0.99 53.75 37.12
N GLY A 2 -0.74 52.43 37.05
CA GLY A 2 -0.94 51.65 35.83
C GLY A 2 -2.41 51.36 35.65
N GLU A 3 -2.92 51.53 34.43
CA GLU A 3 -4.24 51.00 34.05
C GLU A 3 -4.23 49.50 34.32
N HIS A 4 -5.12 49.06 35.21
CA HIS A 4 -5.28 47.66 35.54
C HIS A 4 -5.69 46.89 34.28
N VAL A 5 -4.92 45.85 33.94
CA VAL A 5 -5.30 44.84 32.95
C VAL A 5 -6.56 44.16 33.47
N GLY A 6 -7.73 44.61 33.01
CA GLY A 6 -9.02 44.00 33.33
C GLY A 6 -9.17 42.62 32.67
N THR A 7 -10.10 41.83 33.17
CA THR A 7 -10.56 40.62 32.47
C THR A 7 -11.10 40.99 31.10
N ALA A 8 -10.70 40.27 30.05
CA ALA A 8 -11.34 40.42 28.75
C ALA A 8 -11.59 39.10 28.06
N GLU A 9 -12.63 39.11 27.21
CA GLU A 9 -12.98 37.98 26.35
C GLU A 9 -11.84 37.66 25.38
N ALA A 10 -11.65 36.38 25.06
CA ALA A 10 -10.60 35.97 24.15
C ALA A 10 -10.93 36.28 22.68
N THR A 11 -9.88 36.39 21.87
CA THR A 11 -9.98 36.52 20.42
C THR A 11 -10.48 35.22 19.76
N TYR A 12 -10.93 35.29 18.51
CA TYR A 12 -11.35 34.10 17.77
C TYR A 12 -10.18 33.15 17.47
N ALA A 13 -8.96 33.65 17.30
CA ALA A 13 -7.77 32.80 17.21
C ALA A 13 -7.54 32.02 18.52
N GLN A 14 -7.69 32.69 19.68
CA GLN A 14 -7.56 32.04 20.99
C GLN A 14 -8.69 31.07 21.29
N HIS A 15 -9.92 31.32 20.79
CA HIS A 15 -11.01 30.34 20.87
C HIS A 15 -10.60 29.01 20.24
N ALA A 16 -10.03 29.01 19.03
CA ALA A 16 -9.64 27.79 18.34
C ALA A 16 -8.60 26.97 19.14
N VAL A 17 -7.62 27.66 19.74
CA VAL A 17 -6.62 27.05 20.64
C VAL A 17 -7.31 26.48 21.89
N TRP A 18 -8.17 27.27 22.55
CA TRP A 18 -8.89 26.87 23.77
C TRP A 18 -9.81 25.67 23.56
N PHE A 19 -10.59 25.62 22.47
CA PHE A 19 -11.46 24.46 22.20
C PHE A 19 -10.67 23.17 21.94
N THR A 20 -9.47 23.28 21.38
CA THR A 20 -8.57 22.14 21.24
C THR A 20 -8.05 21.67 22.60
N GLU A 21 -7.71 22.60 23.50
CA GLU A 21 -7.34 22.31 24.90
C GLU A 21 -8.46 21.63 25.66
N GLN A 22 -9.69 22.15 25.58
CA GLN A 22 -10.86 21.58 26.28
C GLN A 22 -11.26 20.20 25.76
N ALA A 23 -10.92 19.86 24.52
CA ALA A 23 -11.12 18.53 23.98
C ALA A 23 -10.06 17.51 24.40
N GLY A 24 -9.02 17.93 25.14
CA GLY A 24 -7.97 17.04 25.63
C GLY A 24 -7.00 16.55 24.55
N VAL A 25 -7.01 17.15 23.35
CA VAL A 25 -6.16 16.75 22.21
C VAL A 25 -4.98 17.69 21.96
N ALA A 26 -4.86 18.77 22.73
CA ALA A 26 -3.78 19.76 22.59
C ALA A 26 -2.46 19.34 23.26
N GLY A 27 -2.53 18.56 24.35
CA GLY A 27 -1.36 18.10 25.10
C GLY A 27 -0.39 19.25 25.42
N THR A 28 0.88 19.11 25.02
CA THR A 28 1.90 20.17 25.14
C THR A 28 2.23 20.83 23.80
N ALA A 29 1.47 20.57 22.73
CA ALA A 29 1.79 21.07 21.39
C ALA A 29 1.59 22.58 21.24
N TYR A 30 0.87 23.22 22.16
CA TYR A 30 0.76 24.66 22.25
C TYR A 30 1.78 25.28 23.22
N HIS A 31 2.77 24.52 23.71
CA HIS A 31 3.87 25.10 24.47
C HIS A 31 4.97 25.54 23.52
N MET A 32 5.10 26.86 23.38
CA MET A 32 6.16 27.47 22.61
C MET A 32 7.39 27.69 23.47
N ALA A 33 8.58 27.55 22.88
CA ALA A 33 9.84 27.79 23.57
C ALA A 33 10.76 28.75 22.80
N LEU A 34 11.54 29.52 23.55
CA LEU A 34 12.67 30.32 23.08
C LEU A 34 13.88 29.98 23.95
N GLY A 35 15.00 29.63 23.33
CA GLY A 35 16.27 29.37 24.00
C GLY A 35 17.26 30.48 23.71
N VAL A 36 17.82 31.10 24.75
CA VAL A 36 18.91 32.08 24.63
C VAL A 36 20.13 31.56 25.38
N ARG A 37 21.19 31.25 24.64
CA ARG A 37 22.46 30.76 25.19
C ARG A 37 23.37 31.93 25.48
N PHE A 38 24.01 31.91 26.64
CA PHE A 38 24.96 32.92 27.08
C PHE A 38 26.29 32.26 27.50
N ALA A 39 27.39 32.98 27.29
CA ALA A 39 28.68 32.63 27.87
C ALA A 39 28.69 32.81 29.41
N ALA A 40 29.80 32.44 30.05
CA ALA A 40 29.92 32.35 31.51
C ALA A 40 29.92 33.70 32.25
N ASP A 41 30.10 34.80 31.52
CA ASP A 41 30.18 36.18 31.98
C ASP A 41 28.82 36.89 32.13
N LEU A 42 27.72 36.15 32.05
CA LEU A 42 26.35 36.66 32.22
C LEU A 42 26.14 37.33 33.60
N ASP A 43 25.70 38.60 33.60
CA ASP A 43 25.18 39.24 34.81
C ASP A 43 23.77 38.72 35.12
N ARG A 44 23.68 37.77 36.07
CA ARG A 44 22.41 37.14 36.44
C ARG A 44 21.41 38.12 37.05
N ARG A 45 21.87 39.17 37.75
CA ARG A 45 20.98 40.18 38.36
C ARG A 45 20.31 40.98 37.25
N ALA A 46 21.10 41.49 36.31
CA ALA A 46 20.59 42.24 35.17
C ALA A 46 19.60 41.40 34.33
N LEU A 47 19.86 40.09 34.19
CA LEU A 47 18.92 39.20 33.49
C LEU A 47 17.58 39.03 34.23
N VAL A 48 17.61 38.87 35.55
CA VAL A 48 16.38 38.76 36.36
C VAL A 48 15.55 40.04 36.27
N GLU A 49 16.20 41.20 36.37
CA GLU A 49 15.56 42.51 36.20
C GLU A 49 14.99 42.68 34.79
N ALA A 50 15.71 42.23 33.76
CA ALA A 50 15.25 42.26 32.38
C ALA A 50 13.98 41.42 32.16
N CYS A 51 13.93 40.19 32.69
CA CYS A 51 12.73 39.33 32.62
C CYS A 51 11.51 39.98 33.28
N ALA A 52 11.70 40.65 34.43
CA ALA A 52 10.65 41.38 35.11
C ALA A 52 10.15 42.59 34.29
N ALA A 53 11.08 43.40 33.79
CA ALA A 53 10.78 44.58 32.97
C ALA A 53 10.05 44.23 31.66
N VAL A 54 10.43 43.12 31.02
CA VAL A 54 9.75 42.64 29.81
C VAL A 54 8.35 42.12 30.12
N THR A 55 8.13 41.52 31.29
CA THR A 55 6.80 41.11 31.75
C THR A 55 5.91 42.34 32.02
N ASP A 56 6.47 43.43 32.56
CA ASP A 56 5.77 44.71 32.70
C ASP A 56 5.41 45.34 31.36
N ARG A 57 6.34 45.24 30.40
CA ARG A 57 6.13 45.72 29.03
C ARG A 57 5.06 44.93 28.28
N HIS A 58 4.98 43.62 28.53
CA HIS A 58 4.04 42.68 27.90
C HIS A 58 3.21 41.93 28.95
N PRO A 59 2.19 42.58 29.57
CA PRO A 59 1.44 41.98 30.67
C PRO A 59 0.74 40.65 30.33
N VAL A 60 0.51 40.37 29.04
CA VAL A 60 -0.08 39.12 28.56
C VAL A 60 0.71 37.87 29.01
N LEU A 61 2.02 38.00 29.21
CA LEU A 61 2.89 36.92 29.72
C LEU A 61 2.51 36.49 31.15
N GLY A 62 1.94 37.40 31.94
CA GLY A 62 1.52 37.17 33.33
C GLY A 62 0.02 36.90 33.49
N THR A 63 -0.64 36.36 32.46
CA THR A 63 -2.09 36.10 32.50
C THR A 63 -2.43 34.64 32.81
N ARG A 64 -3.72 34.40 33.08
CA ARG A 64 -4.39 33.10 33.18
C ARG A 64 -5.70 33.14 32.38
N VAL A 65 -6.24 31.97 32.08
CA VAL A 65 -7.55 31.81 31.45
C VAL A 65 -8.64 31.76 32.51
N VAL A 66 -9.68 32.54 32.29
CA VAL A 66 -10.96 32.47 33.02
C VAL A 66 -12.06 32.06 32.04
N THR A 67 -13.14 31.47 32.53
CA THR A 67 -14.26 31.05 31.69
C THR A 67 -15.51 31.80 32.12
N GLU A 68 -16.23 32.37 31.16
CA GLU A 68 -17.51 33.02 31.39
C GLU A 68 -18.62 31.98 31.62
N ALA A 69 -19.81 32.42 32.04
CA ALA A 69 -20.93 31.53 32.35
C ALA A 69 -21.42 30.72 31.13
N ASP A 70 -21.15 31.19 29.92
CA ASP A 70 -21.50 30.53 28.64
C ASP A 70 -20.41 29.58 28.11
N GLY A 71 -19.30 29.41 28.85
CA GLY A 71 -18.20 28.53 28.47
C GLY A 71 -17.13 29.20 27.59
N THR A 72 -17.26 30.48 27.26
CA THR A 72 -16.26 31.21 26.48
C THR A 72 -15.00 31.55 27.31
N PRO A 73 -13.79 31.45 26.72
CA PRO A 73 -12.56 31.80 27.42
C PRO A 73 -12.34 33.32 27.45
N GLY A 74 -11.82 33.82 28.56
CA GLY A 74 -11.24 35.15 28.72
C GLY A 74 -9.83 35.08 29.32
N LEU A 75 -9.05 36.16 29.18
CA LEU A 75 -7.78 36.31 29.90
C LEU A 75 -7.92 37.30 31.03
N ALA A 76 -7.33 36.96 32.17
CA ALA A 76 -7.21 37.80 33.35
C ALA A 76 -5.77 37.77 33.87
N PRO A 77 -5.32 38.75 34.67
CA PRO A 77 -4.04 38.66 35.39
C PRO A 77 -3.98 37.39 36.25
N ALA A 78 -2.81 36.74 36.27
CA ALA A 78 -2.53 35.67 37.22
C ALA A 78 -2.22 36.25 38.61
N ASP A 79 -2.48 35.46 39.66
CA ASP A 79 -2.22 35.88 41.05
C ASP A 79 -0.71 36.04 41.31
N VAL A 80 0.12 35.31 40.56
CA VAL A 80 1.58 35.32 40.66
C VAL A 80 2.18 35.71 39.32
N ARG A 81 3.18 36.60 39.37
CA ARG A 81 3.94 37.02 38.18
C ARG A 81 5.00 35.97 37.80
N PRO A 82 5.32 35.83 36.50
CA PRO A 82 6.46 35.05 36.05
C PRO A 82 7.76 35.51 36.73
N ALA A 83 8.44 34.60 37.42
CA ALA A 83 9.75 34.81 38.01
C ALA A 83 10.78 33.88 37.37
N VAL A 84 12.06 34.28 37.40
CA VAL A 84 13.16 33.44 36.90
C VAL A 84 13.45 32.32 37.89
N THR A 85 13.39 31.08 37.40
CA THR A 85 13.81 29.89 38.15
C THR A 85 15.21 29.46 37.71
N PHE A 86 15.95 28.80 38.60
CA PHE A 86 17.34 28.40 38.35
C PHE A 86 17.49 26.88 38.36
N GLY A 87 18.40 26.34 37.56
CA GLY A 87 18.72 24.92 37.56
C GLY A 87 20.03 24.57 36.84
N GLU A 88 20.37 23.30 36.84
CA GLU A 88 21.51 22.78 36.08
C GLU A 88 21.14 22.57 34.60
N TRP A 89 22.07 22.87 33.69
CA TRP A 89 21.88 22.64 32.26
C TRP A 89 22.26 21.20 31.91
N THR A 90 21.23 20.36 31.81
CA THR A 90 21.29 19.01 31.23
C THR A 90 20.19 18.85 30.20
N ASP A 91 20.36 17.94 29.24
CA ASP A 91 19.36 17.69 28.19
C ASP A 91 18.03 17.22 28.79
N ASP A 92 18.08 16.34 29.80
CA ASP A 92 16.90 15.90 30.57
C ASP A 92 16.18 17.04 31.28
N ARG A 93 16.91 18.07 31.74
CA ARG A 93 16.31 19.23 32.37
C ARG A 93 15.62 20.12 31.33
N VAL A 94 16.25 20.34 30.19
CA VAL A 94 15.66 21.09 29.06
C VAL A 94 14.39 20.40 28.56
N ALA A 95 14.46 19.10 28.28
CA ALA A 95 13.33 18.31 27.82
C ALA A 95 12.15 18.39 28.80
N ARG A 96 12.40 18.22 30.11
CA ARG A 96 11.35 18.33 31.15
C ARG A 96 10.72 19.71 31.19
N GLU A 97 11.48 20.78 31.03
CA GLU A 97 10.92 22.13 31.03
C GLU A 97 10.10 22.43 29.76
N LEU A 98 10.54 21.93 28.60
CA LEU A 98 9.78 22.03 27.33
C LEU A 98 8.44 21.28 27.40
N THR A 99 8.42 20.08 27.99
CA THR A 99 7.20 19.26 28.10
C THR A 99 6.36 19.57 29.35
N ARG A 100 6.79 20.49 30.20
CA ARG A 100 6.05 20.84 31.42
C ARG A 100 4.77 21.58 31.05
N ALA A 101 3.62 21.05 31.46
CA ALA A 101 2.34 21.69 31.15
C ALA A 101 2.16 23.05 31.83
N HIS A 102 1.45 23.97 31.18
CA HIS A 102 0.93 25.19 31.81
C HIS A 102 -0.47 24.89 32.35
N ASP A 103 -0.72 25.18 33.63
CA ASP A 103 -2.08 25.21 34.15
C ASP A 103 -2.73 26.51 33.68
N LEU A 104 -3.64 26.39 32.71
CA LEU A 104 -4.27 27.55 32.07
C LEU A 104 -5.14 28.35 33.04
N ARG A 105 -5.73 27.72 34.05
CA ARG A 105 -6.68 28.38 34.97
C ARG A 105 -5.99 29.12 36.11
N VAL A 106 -4.79 28.65 36.49
CA VAL A 106 -3.96 29.25 37.54
C VAL A 106 -3.01 30.29 36.96
N GLY A 107 -2.34 29.96 35.84
CA GLY A 107 -1.27 30.76 35.27
C GLY A 107 -0.02 30.84 36.18
N PRO A 108 0.94 31.73 35.87
CA PRO A 108 1.00 32.52 34.65
C PRO A 108 1.27 31.65 33.41
N LEU A 109 0.81 32.12 32.24
CA LEU A 109 0.98 31.41 30.95
C LEU A 109 2.39 31.50 30.35
N SER A 110 3.38 31.99 31.11
CA SER A 110 4.80 32.02 30.75
C SER A 110 5.70 31.61 31.91
N ARG A 111 6.89 31.09 31.60
CA ARG A 111 7.94 30.75 32.58
C ARG A 111 9.32 31.09 32.03
N PHE A 112 10.18 31.56 32.93
CA PHE A 112 11.59 31.82 32.67
C PHE A 112 12.45 30.86 33.50
N THR A 113 13.31 30.09 32.85
CA THR A 113 14.19 29.11 33.51
C THR A 113 15.62 29.32 33.05
N LEU A 114 16.51 29.76 33.95
CA LEU A 114 17.93 29.90 33.70
C LEU A 114 18.66 28.62 34.12
N LEU A 115 19.18 27.90 33.13
CA LEU A 115 19.97 26.69 33.32
C LEU A 115 21.45 27.02 33.22
N THR A 116 22.28 26.42 34.08
CA THR A 116 23.74 26.66 34.12
C THR A 116 24.51 25.35 33.90
N ALA A 117 25.42 25.34 32.93
CA ALA A 117 26.30 24.21 32.65
C ALA A 117 27.48 24.16 33.63
N ALA A 118 28.14 23.00 33.72
CA ALA A 118 29.30 22.80 34.59
C ALA A 118 30.49 23.74 34.25
N ASP A 119 30.60 24.16 32.99
CA ASP A 119 31.62 25.12 32.52
C ASP A 119 31.22 26.59 32.69
N GLY A 120 30.09 26.85 33.36
CA GLY A 120 29.59 28.19 33.64
C GLY A 120 28.72 28.80 32.55
N ARG A 121 28.57 28.20 31.37
CA ARG A 121 27.65 28.70 30.33
C ARG A 121 26.19 28.64 30.79
N HIS A 122 25.34 29.50 30.23
CA HIS A 122 23.94 29.58 30.59
C HIS A 122 22.99 29.35 29.40
N LEU A 123 21.82 28.81 29.70
CA LEU A 123 20.67 28.74 28.79
C LEU A 123 19.45 29.32 29.51
N LEU A 124 18.98 30.48 29.04
CA LEU A 124 17.64 30.95 29.41
C LEU A 124 16.63 30.28 28.50
N LEU A 125 15.79 29.44 29.09
CA LEU A 125 14.63 28.86 28.45
C LEU A 125 13.38 29.65 28.82
N VAL A 126 12.71 30.22 27.82
CA VAL A 126 11.39 30.85 28.00
C VAL A 126 10.33 29.94 27.41
N THR A 127 9.43 29.42 28.24
CA THR A 127 8.30 28.58 27.80
C THR A 127 6.99 29.35 27.96
N VAL A 128 6.23 29.51 26.89
CA VAL A 128 5.00 30.30 26.87
C VAL A 128 3.89 29.52 26.16
N HIS A 129 2.67 29.58 26.69
CA HIS A 129 1.53 28.96 26.06
C HIS A 129 1.09 29.73 24.80
N HIS A 130 0.72 29.02 23.71
CA HIS A 130 0.37 29.61 22.40
C HIS A 130 -0.84 30.56 22.49
N LEU A 131 -1.70 30.43 23.50
CA LEU A 131 -2.80 31.38 23.77
C LEU A 131 -2.34 32.84 23.92
N VAL A 132 -1.09 33.09 24.33
CA VAL A 132 -0.57 34.43 24.60
C VAL A 132 0.74 34.72 23.88
N PHE A 133 1.13 33.86 22.94
CA PHE A 133 2.43 33.90 22.31
C PHE A 133 2.38 33.30 20.92
N ASP A 134 3.14 33.82 19.96
CA ASP A 134 3.24 33.27 18.61
C ASP A 134 4.68 33.31 18.09
N GLY A 135 4.89 32.86 16.85
CA GLY A 135 6.24 32.78 16.26
C GLY A 135 6.97 34.13 16.19
N MET A 136 6.26 35.23 15.90
CA MET A 136 6.84 36.58 15.86
C MET A 136 7.03 37.19 17.25
N SER A 137 6.25 36.73 18.24
CA SER A 137 6.45 37.11 19.63
C SER A 137 7.83 36.67 20.14
N LYS A 138 8.43 35.61 19.58
CA LYS A 138 9.83 35.23 19.86
C LYS A 138 10.81 36.36 19.55
N ASP A 139 10.66 37.01 18.39
CA ASP A 139 11.55 38.08 17.93
C ASP A 139 11.40 39.34 18.80
N VAL A 140 10.15 39.72 19.06
CA VAL A 140 9.80 40.85 19.95
C VAL A 140 10.36 40.60 21.36
N LEU A 141 10.14 39.41 21.89
CA LEU A 141 10.57 39.05 23.25
C LEU A 141 12.10 39.05 23.38
N ALA A 142 12.81 38.44 22.44
CA ALA A 142 14.27 38.35 22.50
C ALA A 142 14.94 39.72 22.40
N ARG A 143 14.43 40.60 21.52
CA ARG A 143 14.88 41.99 21.39
C ARG A 143 14.59 42.79 22.67
N ASP A 144 13.35 42.76 23.15
CA ASP A 144 12.96 43.54 24.32
C ASP A 144 13.69 43.05 25.60
N LEU A 145 14.05 41.76 25.66
CA LEU A 145 14.88 41.19 26.72
C LEU A 145 16.32 41.72 26.66
N ALA A 146 16.91 41.82 25.47
CA ALA A 146 18.24 42.39 25.31
C ALA A 146 18.28 43.89 25.66
N ASP A 147 17.27 44.65 25.23
CA ASP A 147 17.13 46.07 25.56
C ASP A 147 16.96 46.27 27.08
N ALA A 148 16.13 45.45 27.73
CA ALA A 148 15.93 45.50 29.17
C ALA A 148 17.18 45.07 29.96
N TYR A 149 17.93 44.08 29.47
CA TYR A 149 19.20 43.67 30.05
C TYR A 149 20.25 44.78 29.96
N ALA A 150 20.36 45.45 28.81
CA ALA A 150 21.24 46.59 28.64
C ALA A 150 20.89 47.75 29.59
N ALA A 151 19.59 48.02 29.79
CA ALA A 151 19.11 49.02 30.73
C ALA A 151 19.45 48.67 32.19
N ALA A 152 19.26 47.40 32.59
CA ALA A 152 19.57 46.92 33.94
C ALA A 152 21.09 46.92 34.25
N LEU A 153 21.94 46.67 33.25
CA LEU A 153 23.40 46.83 33.38
C LEU A 153 23.81 48.29 33.57
N ALA A 154 23.12 49.21 32.90
CA ALA A 154 23.39 50.65 32.98
C ALA A 154 22.67 51.34 34.15
N ASP A 155 21.92 50.59 34.96
CA ASP A 155 21.09 51.10 36.07
C ASP A 155 20.12 52.22 35.65
N ILE A 156 19.53 52.08 34.45
CA ILE A 156 18.53 53.00 33.91
C ILE A 156 17.17 52.30 33.73
N PRO A 157 16.04 53.04 33.78
CA PRO A 157 14.73 52.44 33.57
C PRO A 157 14.60 51.82 32.18
N ALA A 158 14.06 50.60 32.12
CA ALA A 158 13.70 49.95 30.86
C ALA A 158 12.59 50.72 30.11
N ARG A 159 12.49 50.49 28.80
CA ARG A 159 11.52 51.17 27.94
C ARG A 159 10.08 50.87 28.36
N ALA A 160 9.34 51.92 28.74
CA ALA A 160 7.93 51.82 29.12
C ALA A 160 7.06 51.15 28.05
N ALA A 161 6.01 50.44 28.49
CA ALA A 161 5.01 49.84 27.63
C ALA A 161 4.34 50.90 26.72
N PRO A 162 4.01 50.57 25.45
CA PRO A 162 3.14 51.42 24.65
C PRO A 162 1.81 51.66 25.37
N ARG A 163 1.23 52.86 25.26
CA ARG A 163 -0.15 53.11 25.73
C ARG A 163 -1.12 52.30 24.87
N CYS A 164 -1.93 51.44 25.48
CA CYS A 164 -2.92 50.63 24.80
C CYS A 164 -4.22 50.55 25.63
N ASP A 165 -5.35 50.33 24.97
CA ASP A 165 -6.67 50.14 25.60
C ASP A 165 -6.82 48.77 26.31
N GLY A 166 -5.70 48.16 26.70
CA GLY A 166 -5.62 46.84 27.29
C GLY A 166 -6.03 45.71 26.34
N TYR A 167 -6.02 44.48 26.86
CA TYR A 167 -6.36 43.26 26.13
C TYR A 167 -7.82 43.26 25.61
N ALA A 168 -8.73 43.95 26.30
CA ALA A 168 -10.13 44.08 25.93
C ALA A 168 -10.36 44.83 24.61
N GLY A 169 -9.63 45.93 24.39
CA GLY A 169 -9.74 46.72 23.17
C GLY A 169 -9.30 45.93 21.92
N ASP A 170 -8.23 45.15 22.03
CA ASP A 170 -7.75 44.32 20.91
C ASP A 170 -8.70 43.17 20.57
N ALA A 171 -9.23 42.49 21.59
CA ALA A 171 -10.16 41.39 21.38
C ALA A 171 -11.46 41.87 20.71
N ALA A 172 -12.00 43.00 21.17
CA ALA A 172 -13.17 43.64 20.56
C ALA A 172 -12.89 44.04 19.10
N ALA A 173 -11.77 44.71 18.84
CA ALA A 173 -11.39 45.13 17.50
C ALA A 173 -11.13 43.95 16.55
N GLU A 174 -10.58 42.83 17.03
CA GLU A 174 -10.44 41.63 16.21
C GLU A 174 -11.79 41.02 15.85
N ARG A 175 -12.70 40.91 16.82
CA ARG A 175 -14.03 40.34 16.60
C ARG A 175 -14.82 41.13 15.57
N GLU A 176 -14.78 42.46 15.66
CA GLU A 176 -15.41 43.33 14.65
C GLU A 176 -14.82 43.08 13.25
N ARG A 177 -13.48 43.01 13.12
CA ARG A 177 -12.81 42.70 11.84
C ARG A 177 -13.22 41.34 11.28
N VAL A 178 -13.29 40.31 12.12
CA VAL A 178 -13.68 38.95 11.71
C VAL A 178 -15.14 38.92 11.27
N ALA A 179 -16.03 39.60 12.00
CA ALA A 179 -17.46 39.65 11.68
C ALA A 179 -17.73 40.22 10.27
N VAL A 180 -16.94 41.21 9.83
CA VAL A 180 -17.06 41.81 8.49
C VAL A 180 -16.87 40.79 7.36
N ASP A 181 -15.87 39.92 7.46
CA ASP A 181 -15.52 38.96 6.39
C ASP A 181 -16.09 37.55 6.62
N LEU A 182 -16.69 37.26 7.77
CA LEU A 182 -17.13 35.90 8.15
C LEU A 182 -18.12 35.29 7.14
N SER A 183 -19.10 36.06 6.67
CA SER A 183 -20.09 35.58 5.69
C SER A 183 -19.44 35.22 4.36
N ALA A 184 -18.52 36.06 3.88
CA ALA A 184 -17.77 35.81 2.65
C ALA A 184 -16.83 34.60 2.80
N ALA A 185 -16.16 34.45 3.94
CA ALA A 185 -15.32 33.31 4.25
C ALA A 185 -16.13 31.99 4.29
N ARG A 186 -17.31 31.99 4.91
CA ARG A 186 -18.23 30.83 4.92
C ARG A 186 -18.60 30.40 3.51
N ALA A 187 -19.04 31.33 2.68
CA ALA A 187 -19.40 31.06 1.28
C ALA A 187 -18.20 30.58 0.46
N TYR A 188 -17.01 31.10 0.75
CA TYR A 188 -15.77 30.68 0.09
C TYR A 188 -15.39 29.25 0.44
N TRP A 189 -15.25 28.94 1.73
CA TRP A 189 -14.78 27.65 2.19
C TRP A 189 -15.79 26.53 1.95
N ALA A 190 -17.10 26.81 1.95
CA ALA A 190 -18.11 25.85 1.52
C ALA A 190 -17.91 25.34 0.08
N ARG A 191 -17.22 26.10 -0.78
CA ARG A 191 -16.90 25.71 -2.17
C ARG A 191 -15.49 25.16 -2.35
N HIS A 192 -14.55 25.54 -1.49
CA HIS A 192 -13.10 25.31 -1.71
C HIS A 192 -12.45 24.40 -0.65
N TRP A 193 -13.19 23.99 0.38
CA TRP A 193 -12.70 23.13 1.44
C TRP A 193 -13.59 21.90 1.62
N SER A 194 -13.04 20.72 1.35
CA SER A 194 -13.68 19.42 1.58
C SER A 194 -13.07 18.65 2.76
N GLY A 195 -12.08 19.23 3.44
CA GLY A 195 -11.30 18.58 4.50
C GLY A 195 -9.81 18.48 4.17
N PRO A 196 -9.01 17.89 5.09
CA PRO A 196 -7.55 17.76 4.95
C PRO A 196 -7.11 16.93 3.74
N GLY A 197 -7.96 16.00 3.27
CA GLY A 197 -7.59 14.99 2.28
C GLY A 197 -6.62 13.94 2.83
N ASP A 198 -6.40 12.89 2.06
CA ASP A 198 -5.32 11.94 2.33
C ASP A 198 -3.98 12.51 1.86
N VAL A 199 -2.94 12.30 2.66
CA VAL A 199 -1.57 12.72 2.31
C VAL A 199 -0.64 11.53 2.28
N VAL A 200 0.28 11.55 1.32
CA VAL A 200 1.33 10.57 1.13
C VAL A 200 2.66 11.22 1.46
N LEU A 201 3.34 10.75 2.50
CA LEU A 201 4.73 11.12 2.78
C LEU A 201 5.58 9.85 2.89
N PRO A 202 6.86 9.89 2.50
CA PRO A 202 7.81 8.83 2.82
C PRO A 202 7.71 8.43 4.29
N GLY A 203 7.51 7.13 4.57
CA GLY A 203 7.47 6.61 5.95
C GLY A 203 6.26 7.03 6.80
N LEU A 204 5.22 7.63 6.21
CA LEU A 204 3.98 7.93 6.92
C LEU A 204 3.24 6.64 7.27
N ARG A 205 2.84 6.52 8.53
CA ARG A 205 2.10 5.37 9.07
C ARG A 205 0.65 5.75 9.36
N ARG A 206 0.45 6.93 9.94
CA ARG A 206 -0.87 7.53 10.21
C ARG A 206 -0.75 9.05 10.32
N LEU A 207 -1.88 9.74 10.23
CA LEU A 207 -1.97 11.13 10.65
C LEU A 207 -2.17 11.20 12.18
N PRO A 208 -1.54 12.16 12.88
CA PRO A 208 -1.86 12.42 14.28
C PRO A 208 -3.31 12.90 14.43
N THR A 209 -4.01 12.42 15.44
CA THR A 209 -5.37 12.85 15.80
C THR A 209 -5.39 13.86 16.95
N GLY A 210 -4.23 14.10 17.56
CA GLY A 210 -3.99 15.04 18.65
C GLY A 210 -2.50 15.31 18.81
N ALA A 211 -2.13 15.96 19.91
CA ALA A 211 -0.74 16.19 20.25
C ALA A 211 -0.05 14.91 20.72
N GLU A 212 1.13 14.67 20.14
CA GLU A 212 1.99 13.55 20.46
C GLU A 212 3.42 14.07 20.71
N PRO A 213 4.30 13.32 21.40
CA PRO A 213 5.72 13.65 21.46
C PRO A 213 6.27 13.87 20.06
N GLY A 214 6.99 14.97 19.86
CA GLY A 214 7.53 15.34 18.55
C GLY A 214 9.06 15.32 18.52
N ALA A 215 9.61 15.33 17.31
CA ALA A 215 11.02 15.55 17.03
C ALA A 215 11.19 16.60 15.93
N ALA A 216 12.42 17.06 15.71
CA ALA A 216 12.76 18.01 14.67
C ALA A 216 14.02 17.56 13.92
N VAL A 217 14.02 17.76 12.60
CA VAL A 217 15.18 17.51 11.72
C VAL A 217 15.49 18.80 10.97
N ASP A 218 16.68 19.34 11.17
CA ASP A 218 17.11 20.54 10.46
C ASP A 218 17.57 20.22 9.05
N VAL A 219 17.20 21.07 8.10
CA VAL A 219 17.61 20.96 6.70
C VAL A 219 18.75 21.93 6.46
N ASP A 220 19.91 21.38 6.12
CA ASP A 220 21.08 22.17 5.75
C ASP A 220 20.84 22.88 4.41
N LEU A 221 20.78 24.22 4.45
CA LEU A 221 20.72 25.09 3.30
C LEU A 221 22.00 25.93 3.24
N PRO A 222 22.98 25.53 2.42
CA PRO A 222 24.19 26.30 2.19
C PRO A 222 23.89 27.76 1.79
N ALA A 223 24.79 28.68 2.17
CA ALA A 223 24.58 30.11 1.99
C ALA A 223 24.33 30.51 0.52
N ASP A 224 25.03 29.87 -0.42
CA ASP A 224 24.86 30.07 -1.86
C ASP A 224 23.47 29.65 -2.36
N LEU A 225 22.92 28.57 -1.81
CA LEU A 225 21.55 28.12 -2.10
C LEU A 225 20.52 29.09 -1.50
N ALA A 226 20.71 29.55 -0.26
CA ALA A 226 19.85 30.53 0.38
C ALA A 226 19.83 31.88 -0.38
N ASP A 227 21.00 32.33 -0.85
CA ASP A 227 21.11 33.51 -1.70
C ASP A 227 20.48 33.28 -3.08
N GLY A 228 20.64 32.08 -3.63
CA GLY A 228 19.98 31.63 -4.86
C GLY A 228 18.45 31.72 -4.79
N VAL A 229 17.86 31.31 -3.66
CA VAL A 229 16.41 31.47 -3.40
C VAL A 229 16.02 32.95 -3.45
N GLY A 230 16.82 33.84 -2.87
CA GLY A 230 16.60 35.27 -2.94
C GLY A 230 16.64 35.83 -4.37
N ARG A 231 17.65 35.44 -5.16
CA ARG A 231 17.79 35.86 -6.57
C ARG A 231 16.64 35.34 -7.42
N ALA A 232 16.29 34.07 -7.30
CA ALA A 232 15.19 33.44 -8.04
C ALA A 232 13.85 34.09 -7.70
N ALA A 233 13.55 34.33 -6.42
CA ALA A 233 12.34 35.02 -6.00
C ALA A 233 12.25 36.42 -6.63
N GLY A 234 13.35 37.18 -6.60
CA GLY A 234 13.45 38.50 -7.23
C GLY A 234 13.20 38.46 -8.75
N ALA A 235 13.83 37.54 -9.46
CA ALA A 235 13.67 37.38 -10.90
C ALA A 235 12.23 36.99 -11.31
N LEU A 236 11.56 36.20 -10.49
CA LEU A 236 10.17 35.76 -10.72
C LEU A 236 9.13 36.80 -10.30
N GLY A 237 9.53 37.83 -9.54
CA GLY A 237 8.63 38.83 -8.97
C GLY A 237 7.77 38.29 -7.82
N VAL A 238 8.22 37.23 -7.13
CA VAL A 238 7.56 36.59 -5.99
C VAL A 238 8.36 36.82 -4.70
N THR A 239 7.77 36.59 -3.54
CA THR A 239 8.50 36.63 -2.26
C THR A 239 9.29 35.33 -2.05
N ARG A 240 10.33 35.35 -1.18
CA ARG A 240 11.05 34.12 -0.78
C ARG A 240 10.08 33.08 -0.20
N PHE A 241 9.11 33.53 0.59
CA PHE A 241 8.06 32.65 1.13
C PHE A 241 7.22 32.00 0.05
N GLU A 242 6.72 32.78 -0.92
CA GLU A 242 5.93 32.27 -2.05
C GLU A 242 6.71 31.21 -2.84
N LEU A 243 8.01 31.43 -3.07
CA LEU A 243 8.89 30.46 -3.75
C LEU A 243 9.07 29.18 -2.93
N LEU A 244 9.37 29.29 -1.63
CA LEU A 244 9.57 28.13 -0.76
C LEU A 244 8.28 27.32 -0.58
N LEU A 245 7.13 27.97 -0.47
CA LEU A 245 5.83 27.30 -0.44
C LEU A 245 5.54 26.58 -1.77
N ALA A 246 5.87 27.20 -2.91
CA ALA A 246 5.78 26.54 -4.22
C ALA A 246 6.70 25.32 -4.33
N ALA A 247 7.90 25.37 -3.73
CA ALA A 247 8.79 24.21 -3.66
C ALA A 247 8.20 23.09 -2.79
N VAL A 248 7.55 23.41 -1.66
CA VAL A 248 6.85 22.42 -0.83
C VAL A 248 5.70 21.76 -1.61
N HIS A 249 4.87 22.54 -2.32
CA HIS A 249 3.81 21.97 -3.17
C HIS A 249 4.36 21.09 -4.31
N ALA A 250 5.42 21.54 -4.99
CA ALA A 250 6.09 20.75 -6.02
C ALA A 250 6.65 19.43 -5.46
N LEU A 251 7.25 19.46 -4.27
CA LEU A 251 7.74 18.27 -3.58
C LEU A 251 6.61 17.31 -3.22
N LEU A 252 5.53 17.81 -2.62
CA LEU A 252 4.37 17.00 -2.25
C LEU A 252 3.71 16.37 -3.48
N ALA A 253 3.64 17.09 -4.61
CA ALA A 253 3.15 16.53 -5.86
C ALA A 253 4.01 15.37 -6.39
N ARG A 254 5.33 15.37 -6.14
CA ARG A 254 6.19 14.20 -6.44
C ARG A 254 5.90 12.98 -5.60
N TYR A 255 5.28 13.16 -4.44
CA TYR A 255 4.82 12.04 -3.62
C TYR A 255 3.39 11.59 -3.98
N GLY A 256 2.78 12.19 -5.00
CA GLY A 256 1.40 11.91 -5.43
C GLY A 256 0.34 12.86 -4.85
N ASN A 257 0.73 13.86 -4.06
CA ASN A 257 -0.21 14.79 -3.41
C ASN A 257 -0.57 15.98 -4.31
N ARG A 258 -1.19 15.73 -5.46
CA ARG A 258 -1.62 16.81 -6.37
C ARG A 258 -2.78 17.59 -5.76
N GLY A 259 -2.62 18.91 -5.61
CA GLY A 259 -3.67 19.79 -5.09
C GLY A 259 -4.04 19.57 -3.62
N VAL A 260 -3.29 18.75 -2.87
CA VAL A 260 -3.51 18.56 -1.43
C VAL A 260 -3.23 19.88 -0.71
N PRO A 261 -4.13 20.33 0.19
CA PRO A 261 -3.95 21.59 0.90
C PRO A 261 -2.80 21.49 1.91
N VAL A 262 -1.94 22.50 1.88
CA VAL A 262 -0.89 22.73 2.88
C VAL A 262 -1.38 23.80 3.84
N GLY A 263 -1.31 23.53 5.14
CA GLY A 263 -1.64 24.53 6.16
C GLY A 263 -0.60 25.63 6.16
N VAL A 264 -1.00 26.88 5.91
CA VAL A 264 -0.08 28.01 5.89
C VAL A 264 -0.39 28.92 7.06
N THR A 265 0.61 29.08 7.93
CA THR A 265 0.56 29.97 9.08
C THR A 265 0.76 31.41 8.64
N LEU A 266 -0.29 32.24 8.75
CA LEU A 266 -0.29 33.65 8.37
C LEU A 266 -0.46 34.55 9.59
N SER A 267 0.23 35.70 9.58
CA SER A 267 0.02 36.71 10.61
C SER A 267 -1.28 37.49 10.42
N THR A 268 -1.98 37.72 11.53
CA THR A 268 -3.13 38.60 11.64
C THR A 268 -2.77 39.98 12.22
N ARG A 269 -1.49 40.24 12.52
CA ARG A 269 -1.02 41.49 13.15
C ARG A 269 -1.33 42.72 12.30
N THR A 270 -1.77 43.78 12.96
CA THR A 270 -1.84 45.13 12.40
C THR A 270 -0.54 45.90 12.65
N ALA A 271 -0.35 47.05 11.98
CA ALA A 271 0.82 47.90 12.20
C ALA A 271 0.95 48.35 13.67
N ALA A 272 -0.17 48.60 14.36
CA ALA A 272 -0.19 48.95 15.78
C ALA A 272 0.23 47.79 16.71
N GLN A 273 0.20 46.55 16.21
CA GLN A 273 0.51 45.33 16.97
C GLN A 273 1.88 44.73 16.62
N ALA A 274 2.70 45.45 15.83
CA ALA A 274 3.99 44.95 15.35
C ALA A 274 4.96 44.61 16.48
N ASP A 275 5.04 45.45 17.52
CA ASP A 275 5.96 45.29 18.65
C ASP A 275 5.32 44.64 19.89
N ARG A 276 4.26 43.84 19.72
CA ARG A 276 3.50 43.26 20.85
C ARG A 276 3.77 41.77 21.00
N VAL A 277 3.70 41.26 22.22
CA VAL A 277 3.59 39.83 22.47
C VAL A 277 2.11 39.43 22.53
N GLY A 278 1.74 38.30 21.92
CA GLY A 278 0.36 37.79 21.88
C GLY A 278 0.14 36.72 20.80
N LEU A 279 -1.08 36.22 20.69
CA LEU A 279 -1.48 35.28 19.62
C LEU A 279 -2.07 36.05 18.44
N PHE A 280 -1.30 36.23 17.36
CA PHE A 280 -1.74 36.94 16.16
C PHE A 280 -1.45 36.15 14.89
N VAL A 281 -1.89 34.89 14.91
CA VAL A 281 -1.65 33.94 13.84
C VAL A 281 -2.91 33.15 13.53
N ASN A 282 -3.07 32.81 12.26
CA ASN A 282 -4.13 31.94 11.78
C ASN A 282 -3.57 30.99 10.72
N GLU A 283 -4.08 29.77 10.66
CA GLU A 283 -3.70 28.80 9.64
C GLU A 283 -4.79 28.75 8.56
N LEU A 284 -4.39 28.94 7.30
CA LEU A 284 -5.28 28.77 6.15
C LEU A 284 -4.78 27.63 5.26
N PRO A 285 -5.67 26.76 4.76
CA PRO A 285 -5.28 25.74 3.80
C PRO A 285 -5.04 26.37 2.44
N VAL A 286 -3.84 26.15 1.90
CA VAL A 286 -3.44 26.61 0.56
C VAL A 286 -3.28 25.39 -0.32
N ALA A 287 -4.11 25.29 -1.36
CA ALA A 287 -3.98 24.25 -2.38
C ALA A 287 -3.43 24.87 -3.67
N ALA A 288 -2.40 24.22 -4.22
CA ALA A 288 -1.82 24.57 -5.51
C ALA A 288 -1.39 23.30 -6.24
N ASP A 289 -1.80 23.17 -7.50
CA ASP A 289 -1.39 22.06 -8.35
C ASP A 289 -0.20 22.51 -9.23
N PRO A 290 0.98 21.88 -9.12
CA PRO A 290 2.14 22.21 -9.94
C PRO A 290 2.13 21.58 -11.34
N THR A 291 1.13 20.77 -11.69
CA THR A 291 1.22 19.85 -12.84
C THR A 291 1.05 20.50 -14.21
N ALA A 292 0.70 21.78 -14.27
CA ALA A 292 0.60 22.54 -15.51
C ALA A 292 1.67 23.64 -15.57
N GLY A 293 2.84 23.33 -16.15
CA GLY A 293 3.81 24.32 -16.60
C GLY A 293 5.13 24.39 -15.82
N THR A 294 5.77 25.56 -15.92
CA THR A 294 7.09 25.81 -15.34
C THR A 294 7.00 26.09 -13.85
N PHE A 295 8.13 25.96 -13.14
CA PHE A 295 8.16 26.35 -11.72
C PHE A 295 7.85 27.83 -11.52
N ALA A 296 8.28 28.69 -12.45
CA ALA A 296 7.92 30.10 -12.47
C ALA A 296 6.40 30.32 -12.48
N ASP A 297 5.67 29.57 -13.29
CA ASP A 297 4.21 29.67 -13.37
C ASP A 297 3.54 29.18 -12.09
N HIS A 298 4.03 28.07 -11.54
CA HIS A 298 3.55 27.54 -10.26
C HIS A 298 3.78 28.52 -9.10
N ALA A 299 4.96 29.14 -9.00
CA ALA A 299 5.24 30.14 -7.96
C ALA A 299 4.31 31.36 -8.06
N ARG A 300 3.99 31.80 -9.28
CA ARG A 300 3.01 32.89 -9.51
C ARG A 300 1.59 32.46 -9.16
N ALA A 301 1.21 31.21 -9.44
CA ALA A 301 -0.08 30.67 -9.04
C ALA A 301 -0.23 30.60 -7.51
N VAL A 302 0.80 30.15 -6.80
CA VAL A 302 0.87 30.17 -5.32
C VAL A 302 0.72 31.59 -4.79
N ARG A 303 1.42 32.58 -5.37
CA ARG A 303 1.25 34.00 -5.02
C ARG A 303 -0.17 34.49 -5.24
N ALA A 304 -0.78 34.17 -6.38
CA ALA A 304 -2.16 34.57 -6.67
C ALA A 304 -3.14 33.97 -5.65
N ARG A 305 -2.98 32.69 -5.31
CA ARG A 305 -3.77 32.00 -4.29
C ARG A 305 -3.59 32.60 -2.90
N LEU A 306 -2.34 32.88 -2.49
CA LEU A 306 -2.07 33.53 -1.20
C LEU A 306 -2.72 34.92 -1.12
N ARG A 307 -2.67 35.71 -2.20
CA ARG A 307 -3.31 37.04 -2.24
C ARG A 307 -4.82 36.97 -2.10
N GLU A 308 -5.45 35.99 -2.76
CA GLU A 308 -6.88 35.73 -2.63
C GLU A 308 -7.24 35.39 -1.18
N LEU A 309 -6.50 34.46 -0.56
CA LEU A 309 -6.74 33.99 0.80
C LEU A 309 -6.36 35.04 1.86
N TYR A 310 -5.50 36.01 1.55
CA TYR A 310 -5.04 37.04 2.47
C TYR A 310 -6.19 37.90 3.02
N ARG A 311 -7.30 38.02 2.28
CA ARG A 311 -8.54 38.65 2.76
C ARG A 311 -9.11 37.92 3.97
N PHE A 312 -9.07 36.59 3.97
CA PHE A 312 -9.61 35.75 5.03
C PHE A 312 -8.63 35.47 6.16
N ARG A 313 -7.41 36.05 6.13
CA ARG A 313 -6.35 35.74 7.11
C ARG A 313 -6.78 35.95 8.56
N ALA A 314 -7.69 36.88 8.83
CA ALA A 314 -8.20 37.13 10.18
C ALA A 314 -9.30 36.15 10.61
N VAL A 315 -9.98 35.47 9.67
CA VAL A 315 -11.11 34.58 9.95
C VAL A 315 -10.60 33.14 10.13
N PRO A 316 -10.68 32.54 11.34
CA PRO A 316 -10.21 31.17 11.52
C PRO A 316 -11.07 30.18 10.73
N LEU A 317 -10.43 29.21 10.05
CA LEU A 317 -11.15 28.23 9.22
C LEU A 317 -12.22 27.48 10.03
N ALA A 318 -11.91 27.09 11.27
CA ALA A 318 -12.86 26.44 12.17
C ALA A 318 -14.13 27.30 12.44
N HIS A 319 -14.01 28.63 12.46
CA HIS A 319 -15.18 29.51 12.59
C HIS A 319 -16.00 29.57 11.29
N ALA A 320 -15.34 29.52 10.14
CA ALA A 320 -16.01 29.54 8.84
C ALA A 320 -16.66 28.20 8.47
N VAL A 321 -16.09 27.07 8.89
CA VAL A 321 -16.56 25.73 8.46
C VAL A 321 -17.40 25.03 9.54
N SER A 322 -17.02 25.10 10.81
CA SER A 322 -17.59 24.25 11.87
C SER A 322 -18.25 24.99 13.03
N GLY A 323 -18.17 26.33 13.05
CA GLY A 323 -18.85 27.14 14.07
C GLY A 323 -18.37 26.91 15.50
N LEU A 324 -17.05 26.70 15.70
CA LEU A 324 -16.38 26.44 16.99
C LEU A 324 -16.56 25.01 17.54
N ARG A 325 -15.93 24.02 16.90
CA ARG A 325 -15.75 22.67 17.46
C ARG A 325 -14.26 22.35 17.62
N PRO A 326 -13.89 21.46 18.56
CA PRO A 326 -12.54 20.92 18.61
C PRO A 326 -12.17 20.29 17.27
N ALA A 327 -10.99 20.61 16.76
CA ALA A 327 -10.54 20.11 15.47
C ALA A 327 -9.18 19.40 15.61
N PRO A 328 -9.01 18.20 15.01
CA PRO A 328 -7.67 17.69 14.70
C PRO A 328 -6.92 18.70 13.80
N ALA A 329 -5.65 18.43 13.52
CA ALA A 329 -4.89 19.25 12.56
C ALA A 329 -5.70 19.46 11.27
N LEU A 330 -5.80 20.71 10.82
CA LEU A 330 -6.59 21.07 9.64
C LEU A 330 -6.00 20.47 8.38
N THR A 331 -4.69 20.21 8.37
CA THR A 331 -3.92 19.64 7.26
C THR A 331 -2.87 18.67 7.79
N GLY A 332 -2.51 17.65 7.00
CA GLY A 332 -1.45 16.71 7.36
C GLY A 332 -0.04 17.32 7.31
N VAL A 333 0.14 18.34 6.46
CA VAL A 333 1.39 19.09 6.27
C VAL A 333 1.12 20.58 6.41
N SER A 334 1.94 21.28 7.19
CA SER A 334 1.88 22.75 7.30
C SER A 334 3.23 23.42 7.17
N VAL A 335 3.21 24.73 6.87
CA VAL A 335 4.38 25.58 6.69
C VAL A 335 4.24 26.84 7.53
N GLY A 336 5.23 27.07 8.39
CA GLY A 336 5.42 28.32 9.11
C GLY A 336 6.57 29.11 8.48
N TYR A 337 6.35 30.37 8.16
CA TYR A 337 7.41 31.26 7.66
C TYR A 337 7.46 32.54 8.48
N ARG A 338 8.67 32.92 8.90
CA ARG A 338 8.91 34.21 9.54
C ARG A 338 10.22 34.83 9.07
N ARG A 339 10.20 36.14 8.88
CA ARG A 339 11.40 36.94 8.61
C ARG A 339 11.91 37.55 9.90
N ARG A 340 13.21 37.40 10.15
CA ARG A 340 13.88 37.90 11.35
C ARG A 340 14.76 39.11 11.04
N GLY A 341 14.86 40.03 12.00
CA GLY A 341 15.84 41.12 12.01
C GLY A 341 17.25 40.66 12.45
N ALA A 342 18.10 41.61 12.84
CA ALA A 342 19.43 41.32 13.41
C ALA A 342 19.32 40.48 14.70
N GLU A 343 20.38 39.75 15.05
CA GLU A 343 20.41 39.10 16.37
C GLU A 343 20.43 40.15 17.49
N PRO A 344 19.64 39.95 18.56
CA PRO A 344 19.64 40.83 19.70
C PRO A 344 20.98 40.72 20.43
N ALA A 345 21.61 41.85 20.72
CA ALA A 345 22.91 41.90 21.36
C ALA A 345 22.75 42.14 22.87
N PHE A 346 23.34 41.27 23.69
CA PHE A 346 23.37 41.43 25.14
C PHE A 346 24.74 42.00 25.53
N PRO A 347 24.82 43.25 26.04
CA PRO A 347 26.11 43.88 26.32
C PRO A 347 26.93 43.09 27.34
N GLY A 348 28.22 42.92 27.09
CA GLY A 348 29.15 42.29 28.03
C GLY A 348 29.02 40.78 28.18
N VAL A 349 28.28 40.09 27.29
CA VAL A 349 28.20 38.62 27.26
C VAL A 349 27.98 38.12 25.83
N ALA A 350 28.69 37.06 25.44
CA ALA A 350 28.45 36.43 24.13
C ALA A 350 27.13 35.64 24.16
N THR A 351 26.27 35.85 23.15
CA THR A 351 24.92 35.28 23.10
C THR A 351 24.66 34.57 21.77
N GLY A 352 23.85 33.51 21.80
CA GLY A 352 23.24 32.93 20.60
C GLY A 352 21.80 32.51 20.88
N VAL A 353 20.89 32.82 19.95
CA VAL A 353 19.47 32.50 20.09
C VAL A 353 19.11 31.29 19.23
N ASP A 354 18.40 30.33 19.82
CA ASP A 354 17.82 29.22 19.07
C ASP A 354 16.42 29.60 18.56
N TRP A 355 16.36 29.93 17.27
CA TRP A 355 15.18 30.42 16.58
C TRP A 355 14.25 29.31 16.08
N THR A 356 14.75 28.08 15.98
CA THR A 356 14.00 26.91 15.53
C THR A 356 13.65 25.97 16.66
N LEU A 357 14.05 26.29 17.91
CA LEU A 357 13.75 25.51 19.12
C LEU A 357 12.30 25.03 19.13
N PHE A 358 12.18 23.71 19.07
CA PHE A 358 10.92 22.99 19.02
C PHE A 358 10.39 22.73 20.44
N GLY A 359 9.08 22.92 20.63
CA GLY A 359 8.42 22.75 21.94
C GLY A 359 8.27 21.30 22.39
N GLY A 360 8.64 20.32 21.55
CA GLY A 360 8.67 18.91 21.91
C GLY A 360 7.36 18.14 21.65
N ALA A 361 6.33 18.76 21.07
CA ALA A 361 5.09 18.09 20.72
C ALA A 361 4.58 18.51 19.33
N ALA A 362 4.11 17.52 18.56
CA ALA A 362 3.65 17.67 17.19
C ALA A 362 2.15 17.34 17.08
N ARG A 363 1.44 18.04 16.19
CA ARG A 363 0.02 17.81 15.86
C ARG A 363 -0.22 17.47 14.40
N ASN A 364 0.73 17.80 13.54
CA ASN A 364 0.70 17.46 12.13
C ASN A 364 1.67 16.31 11.89
N ALA A 365 1.50 15.56 10.80
CA ALA A 365 2.51 14.59 10.42
C ALA A 365 3.84 15.29 10.12
N LEU A 366 3.78 16.46 9.47
CA LEU A 366 4.95 17.27 9.15
C LEU A 366 4.63 18.77 9.24
N HIS A 367 5.43 19.52 9.99
CA HIS A 367 5.44 20.97 10.00
C HIS A 367 6.80 21.49 9.52
N VAL A 368 6.80 22.30 8.47
CA VAL A 368 8.00 22.93 7.92
C VAL A 368 8.14 24.34 8.50
N GLN A 369 9.03 24.49 9.47
CA GLN A 369 9.34 25.79 10.06
C GLN A 369 10.49 26.45 9.31
N ILE A 370 10.25 27.62 8.73
CA ILE A 370 11.21 28.42 7.98
C ILE A 370 11.49 29.73 8.71
N VAL A 371 12.76 30.04 8.95
CA VAL A 371 13.23 31.31 9.53
C VAL A 371 14.18 31.98 8.55
N ASP A 372 13.71 33.04 7.89
CA ASP A 372 14.47 33.87 6.93
C ASP A 372 15.17 35.00 7.69
N GLY A 373 16.45 34.81 7.98
CA GLY A 373 17.28 35.75 8.75
C GLY A 373 18.27 36.53 7.87
N PRO A 374 19.01 37.48 8.47
CA PRO A 374 20.00 38.29 7.76
C PRO A 374 21.17 37.47 7.21
N THR A 375 21.49 36.36 7.88
CA THR A 375 22.67 35.51 7.61
C THR A 375 22.34 34.22 6.87
N GLY A 376 21.08 34.00 6.47
CA GLY A 376 20.63 32.79 5.79
C GLY A 376 19.19 32.39 6.10
N ILE A 377 18.79 31.23 5.58
CA ILE A 377 17.46 30.63 5.80
C ILE A 377 17.65 29.35 6.60
N ALA A 378 17.08 29.30 7.80
CA ALA A 378 17.02 28.08 8.60
C ALA A 378 15.70 27.35 8.34
N VAL A 379 15.76 26.05 8.10
CA VAL A 379 14.58 25.20 7.87
C VAL A 379 14.63 24.02 8.84
N SER A 380 13.53 23.80 9.56
CA SER A 380 13.38 22.69 10.50
C SER A 380 12.09 21.94 10.20
N LEU A 381 12.20 20.62 10.04
CA LEU A 381 11.10 19.70 9.79
C LEU A 381 10.67 19.08 11.12
N GLN A 382 9.54 19.52 11.65
CA GLN A 382 8.99 19.07 12.93
C GLN A 382 7.91 18.02 12.71
N HIS A 383 7.99 16.88 13.40
CA HIS A 383 7.10 15.74 13.15
C HIS A 383 6.80 14.94 14.43
N SER A 384 5.78 14.06 14.37
CA SER A 384 5.58 13.00 15.36
C SER A 384 6.31 11.73 14.91
N PRO A 385 7.30 11.21 15.67
CA PRO A 385 7.96 9.94 15.38
C PRO A 385 7.01 8.72 15.42
N ALA A 386 5.84 8.87 16.06
CA ALA A 386 4.81 7.84 16.05
C ALA A 386 4.00 7.84 14.75
N ALA A 387 3.89 9.00 14.08
CA ALA A 387 3.14 9.20 12.84
C ALA A 387 3.98 8.94 11.58
N ILE A 388 5.22 9.44 11.58
CA ILE A 388 6.17 9.34 10.45
C ILE A 388 7.56 8.99 10.96
N ASP A 389 8.27 8.16 10.22
CA ASP A 389 9.65 7.77 10.53
C ASP A 389 10.60 8.98 10.43
N THR A 390 11.42 9.21 11.46
CA THR A 390 12.42 10.28 11.50
C THR A 390 13.45 10.17 10.37
N ASP A 391 13.85 8.96 9.98
CA ASP A 391 14.77 8.78 8.85
C ASP A 391 14.10 9.17 7.53
N ALA A 392 12.78 8.99 7.43
CA ALA A 392 12.02 9.43 6.28
C ALA A 392 11.88 10.97 6.23
N VAL A 393 11.75 11.62 7.39
CA VAL A 393 11.77 13.09 7.49
C VAL A 393 13.13 13.65 7.07
N THR A 394 14.24 13.01 7.46
CA THR A 394 15.58 13.35 6.97
C THR A 394 15.67 13.26 5.44
N ARG A 395 15.11 12.20 4.83
CA ARG A 395 15.03 12.08 3.35
C ARG A 395 14.18 13.19 2.74
N ILE A 396 13.02 13.53 3.32
CA ILE A 396 12.18 14.64 2.86
C ILE A 396 12.99 15.96 2.86
N GLY A 397 13.82 16.21 3.87
CA GLY A 397 14.73 17.36 3.90
C GLY A 397 15.76 17.36 2.76
N ALA A 398 16.37 16.21 2.49
CA ALA A 398 17.29 16.05 1.36
C ALA A 398 16.59 16.26 0.01
N HIS A 399 15.34 15.80 -0.13
CA HIS A 399 14.52 16.01 -1.33
C HIS A 399 14.22 17.49 -1.56
N LEU A 400 13.82 18.21 -0.50
CA LEU A 400 13.56 19.65 -0.56
C LEU A 400 14.83 20.41 -0.99
N ARG A 401 15.99 20.06 -0.43
CA ARG A 401 17.28 20.67 -0.80
C ARG A 401 17.62 20.45 -2.27
N THR A 402 17.49 19.21 -2.78
CA THR A 402 17.75 18.87 -4.19
C THR A 402 16.82 19.65 -5.12
N LEU A 403 15.53 19.70 -4.79
CA LEU A 403 14.55 20.47 -5.56
C LEU A 403 14.89 21.96 -5.59
N LEU A 404 15.20 22.55 -4.43
CA LEU A 404 15.56 23.97 -4.34
C LEU A 404 16.82 24.29 -5.15
N ALA A 405 17.83 23.42 -5.13
CA ALA A 405 19.04 23.59 -5.92
C ALA A 405 18.73 23.64 -7.44
N ALA A 406 17.82 22.79 -7.92
CA ALA A 406 17.39 22.83 -9.31
C ALA A 406 16.54 24.06 -9.65
N VAL A 407 15.64 24.46 -8.74
CA VAL A 407 14.79 25.65 -8.90
C VAL A 407 15.62 26.93 -9.00
N VAL A 408 16.65 27.10 -8.17
CA VAL A 408 17.49 28.32 -8.21
C VAL A 408 18.40 28.37 -9.43
N ALA A 409 18.72 27.21 -10.02
CA ALA A 409 19.52 27.12 -11.23
C ALA A 409 18.70 27.48 -12.48
N ASP A 410 17.47 26.96 -12.60
CA ASP A 410 16.56 27.27 -13.70
C ASP A 410 15.08 27.20 -13.27
N PRO A 411 14.48 28.33 -12.85
CA PRO A 411 13.07 28.36 -12.50
C PRO A 411 12.14 28.29 -13.73
N GLY A 412 12.66 28.37 -14.96
CA GLY A 412 11.91 28.21 -16.21
C GLY A 412 11.67 26.74 -16.59
N ARG A 413 12.29 25.79 -15.88
CA ARG A 413 12.09 24.36 -16.12
C ARG A 413 10.68 23.92 -15.75
N GLN A 414 10.15 22.94 -16.49
CA GLN A 414 8.89 22.27 -16.16
C GLN A 414 8.97 21.68 -14.75
N VAL A 415 7.94 21.89 -13.91
CA VAL A 415 7.97 21.37 -12.54
C VAL A 415 8.14 19.85 -12.53
N GLY A 416 7.48 19.20 -13.50
CA GLY A 416 7.59 17.76 -13.76
C GLY A 416 8.99 17.27 -14.14
N ASP A 417 9.93 18.13 -14.51
CA ASP A 417 11.30 17.72 -14.87
C ASP A 417 12.35 18.10 -13.82
N LEU A 418 11.97 18.83 -12.76
CA LEU A 418 12.89 19.18 -11.70
C LEU A 418 13.28 17.93 -10.89
N PRO A 419 14.59 17.68 -10.68
CA PRO A 419 15.05 16.57 -9.86
C PRO A 419 14.66 16.79 -8.40
N VAL A 420 14.20 15.71 -7.77
CA VAL A 420 13.85 15.68 -6.35
C VAL A 420 14.69 14.68 -5.58
N LEU A 421 15.06 13.58 -6.23
CA LEU A 421 15.90 12.54 -5.63
C LEU A 421 17.36 12.99 -5.59
N PRO A 422 18.02 12.93 -4.41
CA PRO A 422 19.47 12.93 -4.31
C PRO A 422 20.09 11.84 -5.20
N ALA A 423 21.30 12.10 -5.71
CA ALA A 423 21.96 11.20 -6.67
C ALA A 423 22.21 9.78 -6.08
N ASP A 424 22.49 9.69 -4.78
CA ASP A 424 22.71 8.42 -4.08
C ASP A 424 21.41 7.62 -3.93
N GLU A 425 20.29 8.28 -3.64
CA GLU A 425 18.97 7.63 -3.59
C GLU A 425 18.55 7.15 -4.97
N LEU A 426 18.69 8.00 -6.00
CA LEU A 426 18.40 7.62 -7.39
C LEU A 426 19.21 6.40 -7.80
N HIS A 427 20.52 6.42 -7.60
CA HIS A 427 21.39 5.30 -7.93
C HIS A 427 21.02 4.03 -7.15
N ARG A 428 20.63 4.16 -5.87
CA ARG A 428 20.19 3.03 -5.04
C ARG A 428 18.95 2.35 -5.59
N ILE A 429 17.94 3.11 -6.03
CA ILE A 429 16.65 2.55 -6.49
C ILE A 429 16.66 2.12 -7.97
N THR A 430 17.53 2.69 -8.81
CA THR A 430 17.61 2.30 -10.23
C THR A 430 18.71 1.28 -10.50
N GLY A 431 19.85 1.36 -9.79
CA GLY A 431 21.00 0.50 -9.97
C GLY A 431 21.26 -0.42 -8.77
N GLY A 432 21.50 0.14 -7.58
CA GLY A 432 22.00 -0.61 -6.41
C GLY A 432 21.12 -1.79 -5.98
N TRP A 433 19.82 -1.57 -5.75
CA TRP A 433 18.88 -2.65 -5.42
C TRP A 433 18.50 -3.52 -6.63
N ASN A 434 18.87 -3.09 -7.83
CA ASN A 434 18.69 -3.80 -9.08
C ASN A 434 19.98 -4.49 -9.56
N ASP A 435 21.04 -4.51 -8.76
CA ASP A 435 22.26 -5.27 -9.03
C ASP A 435 22.02 -6.75 -8.71
N THR A 436 21.19 -7.37 -9.54
CA THR A 436 20.77 -8.77 -9.41
C THR A 436 21.44 -9.67 -10.44
N ALA A 437 22.43 -9.16 -11.17
CA ALA A 437 23.13 -9.88 -12.21
C ALA A 437 23.76 -11.16 -11.63
N ARG A 438 23.44 -12.30 -12.24
CA ARG A 438 23.92 -13.61 -11.83
C ARG A 438 24.23 -14.45 -13.06
N ALA A 439 25.46 -14.95 -13.13
CA ALA A 439 25.86 -15.88 -14.16
C ALA A 439 25.16 -17.23 -13.95
N TYR A 440 24.31 -17.61 -14.90
CA TYR A 440 23.71 -18.93 -14.99
C TYR A 440 24.13 -19.62 -16.28
N PRO A 441 24.17 -20.96 -16.30
CA PRO A 441 24.33 -21.70 -17.55
C PRO A 441 23.19 -21.37 -18.51
N GLY A 442 23.49 -21.27 -19.81
CA GLY A 442 22.48 -21.05 -20.85
C GLY A 442 21.68 -22.30 -21.21
N ASP A 443 21.79 -23.38 -20.41
CA ASP A 443 21.14 -24.67 -20.63
C ASP A 443 19.62 -24.54 -20.47
N THR A 444 18.88 -25.19 -21.37
CA THR A 444 17.42 -25.28 -21.35
C THR A 444 16.92 -26.34 -20.35
N VAL A 445 15.61 -26.37 -20.09
CA VAL A 445 15.00 -27.39 -19.22
C VAL A 445 15.33 -28.82 -19.66
N PRO A 446 15.22 -29.20 -20.96
CA PRO A 446 15.64 -30.53 -21.41
C PRO A 446 17.11 -30.85 -21.15
N GLU A 447 18.02 -29.88 -21.29
CA GLU A 447 19.45 -30.08 -21.05
C GLU A 447 19.76 -30.25 -19.57
N LEU A 448 19.20 -29.39 -18.72
CA LEU A 448 19.33 -29.50 -17.26
C LEU A 448 18.75 -30.81 -16.74
N PHE A 449 17.61 -31.25 -17.28
CA PHE A 449 17.02 -32.56 -16.96
C PHE A 449 17.92 -33.71 -17.42
N ALA A 450 18.42 -33.67 -18.66
CA ALA A 450 19.31 -34.70 -19.19
C ALA A 450 20.62 -34.83 -18.38
N ALA A 451 21.13 -33.72 -17.86
CA ALA A 451 22.28 -33.73 -16.94
C ALA A 451 21.97 -34.48 -15.64
N ARG A 452 20.73 -34.40 -15.12
CA ARG A 452 20.29 -35.17 -13.95
C ARG A 452 20.08 -36.64 -14.25
N VAL A 453 19.52 -36.97 -15.41
CA VAL A 453 19.41 -38.36 -15.89
C VAL A 453 20.79 -39.02 -15.98
N ALA A 454 21.80 -38.29 -16.47
CA ALA A 454 23.16 -38.80 -16.57
C ALA A 454 23.86 -38.95 -15.22
N ALA A 455 23.52 -38.09 -14.24
CA ALA A 455 24.15 -38.09 -12.92
C ALA A 455 23.61 -39.22 -12.01
N ASP A 456 22.30 -39.44 -12.01
CA ASP A 456 21.65 -40.49 -11.21
C ASP A 456 20.39 -41.02 -11.94
N PRO A 457 20.56 -42.00 -12.85
CA PRO A 457 19.45 -42.52 -13.68
C PRO A 457 18.40 -43.29 -12.88
N ASP A 458 18.79 -43.88 -11.75
CA ASP A 458 17.93 -44.76 -10.93
C ASP A 458 17.17 -43.99 -9.84
N ALA A 459 17.57 -42.75 -9.54
CA ALA A 459 16.81 -41.87 -8.66
C ALA A 459 15.34 -41.72 -9.10
N VAL A 460 14.44 -41.64 -8.12
CA VAL A 460 13.01 -41.46 -8.37
C VAL A 460 12.72 -40.02 -8.78
N ALA A 461 12.15 -39.83 -9.97
CA ALA A 461 11.80 -38.52 -10.52
C ALA A 461 10.33 -38.17 -10.27
N VAL A 462 9.40 -39.10 -10.48
CA VAL A 462 7.95 -38.87 -10.39
C VAL A 462 7.28 -40.01 -9.63
N VAL A 463 6.33 -39.66 -8.75
CA VAL A 463 5.39 -40.61 -8.17
C VAL A 463 3.96 -40.11 -8.29
N ASP A 464 3.11 -40.99 -8.81
CA ASP A 464 1.69 -40.76 -9.09
C ASP A 464 0.92 -42.04 -8.75
N GLY A 465 0.31 -42.08 -7.56
CA GLY A 465 -0.28 -43.29 -7.00
C GLY A 465 0.71 -44.45 -6.95
N ASP A 466 0.35 -45.57 -7.56
CA ASP A 466 1.18 -46.78 -7.66
C ASP A 466 2.29 -46.67 -8.73
N VAL A 467 2.26 -45.64 -9.57
CA VAL A 467 3.26 -45.44 -10.63
C VAL A 467 4.45 -44.66 -10.06
N THR A 468 5.62 -45.29 -10.10
CA THR A 468 6.91 -44.67 -9.74
C THR A 468 7.87 -44.73 -10.93
N LEU A 469 8.35 -43.56 -11.36
CA LEU A 469 9.30 -43.44 -12.46
C LEU A 469 10.65 -42.93 -11.95
N SER A 470 11.72 -43.64 -12.32
CA SER A 470 13.08 -43.11 -12.18
C SER A 470 13.37 -42.04 -13.24
N TYR A 471 14.45 -41.29 -13.07
CA TYR A 471 14.92 -40.33 -14.07
C TYR A 471 15.12 -40.97 -15.45
N ALA A 472 15.75 -42.16 -15.51
CA ALA A 472 15.91 -42.88 -16.78
C ALA A 472 14.58 -43.33 -17.41
N ARG A 473 13.64 -43.82 -16.59
CA ARG A 473 12.31 -44.23 -17.10
C ARG A 473 11.50 -43.04 -17.60
N LEU A 474 11.57 -41.91 -16.90
CA LEU A 474 10.93 -40.67 -17.33
C LEU A 474 11.55 -40.13 -18.63
N ASP A 475 12.89 -40.16 -18.73
CA ASP A 475 13.62 -39.77 -19.95
C ASP A 475 13.18 -40.61 -21.15
N ALA A 476 13.18 -41.94 -21.00
CA ALA A 476 12.77 -42.88 -22.04
C ALA A 476 11.30 -42.69 -22.47
N ALA A 477 10.39 -42.50 -21.51
CA ALA A 477 8.98 -42.22 -21.80
C ALA A 477 8.80 -40.90 -22.57
N SER A 478 9.50 -39.83 -22.14
CA SER A 478 9.49 -38.53 -22.84
C SER A 478 10.07 -38.62 -24.26
N ALA A 479 11.13 -39.42 -24.44
CA ALA A 479 11.73 -39.64 -25.75
C ALA A 479 10.79 -40.40 -26.69
N ARG A 480 10.09 -41.43 -26.19
CA ARG A 480 9.09 -42.17 -26.97
C ARG A 480 7.93 -41.28 -27.41
N LEU A 481 7.40 -40.48 -26.48
CA LEU A 481 6.35 -39.52 -26.83
C LEU A 481 6.86 -38.47 -27.83
N ALA A 482 8.09 -37.97 -27.70
CA ALA A 482 8.67 -37.02 -28.64
C ALA A 482 8.72 -37.57 -30.08
N VAL A 483 8.98 -38.87 -30.26
CA VAL A 483 8.90 -39.54 -31.58
C VAL A 483 7.48 -39.53 -32.11
N LEU A 484 6.48 -39.88 -31.29
CA LEU A 484 5.07 -39.85 -31.69
C LEU A 484 4.63 -38.42 -32.05
N LEU A 485 5.01 -37.42 -31.26
CA LEU A 485 4.73 -36.01 -31.56
C LEU A 485 5.31 -35.60 -32.92
N ARG A 486 6.54 -36.02 -33.24
CA ARG A 486 7.16 -35.77 -34.54
C ARG A 486 6.39 -36.43 -35.69
N GLU A 487 5.96 -37.69 -35.51
CA GLU A 487 5.15 -38.41 -36.51
C GLU A 487 3.78 -37.75 -36.74
N ARG A 488 3.28 -37.00 -35.75
CA ARG A 488 2.07 -36.17 -35.83
C ARG A 488 2.34 -34.74 -36.30
N GLY A 489 3.54 -34.42 -36.77
CA GLY A 489 3.88 -33.13 -37.37
C GLY A 489 4.41 -32.07 -36.41
N VAL A 490 4.68 -32.41 -35.14
CA VAL A 490 5.26 -31.46 -34.16
C VAL A 490 6.76 -31.28 -34.41
N GLY A 491 7.16 -30.03 -34.64
CA GLY A 491 8.55 -29.62 -34.87
C GLY A 491 8.93 -28.36 -34.08
N PRO A 492 10.14 -27.82 -34.34
CA PRO A 492 10.58 -26.58 -33.71
C PRO A 492 9.61 -25.42 -33.96
N GLY A 493 9.25 -24.69 -32.90
CA GLY A 493 8.30 -23.58 -32.96
C GLY A 493 6.82 -23.99 -32.98
N SER A 494 6.50 -25.29 -33.06
CA SER A 494 5.11 -25.75 -32.93
C SER A 494 4.56 -25.47 -31.53
N LEU A 495 3.27 -25.19 -31.44
CA LEU A 495 2.54 -25.15 -30.18
C LEU A 495 1.72 -26.44 -30.02
N VAL A 496 1.83 -27.10 -28.87
CA VAL A 496 1.10 -28.33 -28.56
C VAL A 496 0.17 -28.07 -27.39
N ALA A 497 -1.15 -28.19 -27.60
CA ALA A 497 -2.11 -28.09 -26.51
C ALA A 497 -2.08 -29.37 -25.67
N VAL A 498 -1.99 -29.20 -24.35
CA VAL A 498 -1.96 -30.29 -23.37
C VAL A 498 -3.24 -30.20 -22.54
N ALA A 499 -4.24 -30.97 -22.96
CA ALA A 499 -5.54 -31.09 -22.31
C ALA A 499 -5.59 -32.32 -21.39
N LEU A 500 -4.67 -32.36 -20.42
CA LEU A 500 -4.51 -33.45 -19.46
C LEU A 500 -4.54 -32.90 -18.04
N ASP A 501 -5.15 -33.64 -17.12
CA ASP A 501 -5.06 -33.35 -15.69
C ASP A 501 -3.68 -33.74 -15.12
N ARG A 502 -3.38 -33.36 -13.88
CA ARG A 502 -2.14 -33.71 -13.17
C ARG A 502 -1.95 -35.23 -13.15
N SER A 503 -0.86 -35.68 -13.76
CA SER A 503 -0.45 -37.08 -13.79
C SER A 503 1.00 -37.20 -14.22
N TRP A 504 1.61 -38.36 -14.03
CA TRP A 504 2.93 -38.65 -14.59
C TRP A 504 2.95 -38.52 -16.13
N ARG A 505 1.82 -38.77 -16.80
CA ARG A 505 1.67 -38.62 -18.27
C ARG A 505 1.75 -37.16 -18.70
N THR A 506 1.22 -36.24 -17.90
CA THR A 506 1.31 -34.79 -18.15
C THR A 506 2.76 -34.33 -18.04
N VAL A 507 3.50 -34.80 -17.02
CA VAL A 507 4.94 -34.51 -16.89
C VAL A 507 5.74 -35.04 -18.08
N VAL A 508 5.46 -36.28 -18.52
CA VAL A 508 6.07 -36.87 -19.74
C VAL A 508 5.76 -36.03 -20.97
N THR A 509 4.52 -35.57 -21.12
CA THR A 509 4.07 -34.75 -22.25
C THR A 509 4.79 -33.40 -22.30
N MET A 510 4.86 -32.70 -21.17
CA MET A 510 5.57 -31.42 -21.09
C MET A 510 7.04 -31.59 -21.49
N LEU A 511 7.74 -32.60 -20.95
CA LEU A 511 9.14 -32.88 -21.33
C LEU A 511 9.28 -33.25 -22.82
N ALA A 512 8.40 -34.09 -23.35
CA ALA A 512 8.43 -34.51 -24.75
C ALA A 512 8.25 -33.33 -25.72
N VAL A 513 7.34 -32.40 -25.41
CA VAL A 513 7.11 -31.18 -26.20
C VAL A 513 8.34 -30.29 -26.20
N LEU A 514 8.90 -29.99 -25.02
CA LEU A 514 10.11 -29.15 -24.90
C LEU A 514 11.32 -29.75 -25.64
N ARG A 515 11.49 -31.08 -25.58
CA ARG A 515 12.56 -31.78 -26.33
C ARG A 515 12.45 -31.63 -27.84
N ARG A 516 11.23 -31.43 -28.37
CA ARG A 516 10.97 -31.20 -29.79
C ARG A 516 11.15 -29.75 -30.21
N ARG A 517 11.63 -28.89 -29.31
CA ARG A 517 11.75 -27.43 -29.49
C ARG A 517 10.39 -26.78 -29.78
N ALA A 518 9.34 -27.42 -29.26
CA ALA A 518 7.96 -26.95 -29.31
C ALA A 518 7.59 -26.39 -27.94
N ALA A 519 6.58 -25.51 -27.92
CA ALA A 519 6.01 -24.98 -26.70
C ALA A 519 4.76 -25.76 -26.32
N TYR A 520 4.55 -25.99 -25.02
CA TYR A 520 3.30 -26.56 -24.54
C TYR A 520 2.30 -25.44 -24.18
N LEU A 521 1.02 -25.70 -24.44
CA LEU A 521 -0.12 -24.86 -24.09
C LEU A 521 -1.04 -25.67 -23.17
N PRO A 522 -0.98 -25.49 -21.85
CA PRO A 522 -1.91 -26.16 -20.95
C PRO A 522 -3.35 -25.69 -21.20
N VAL A 523 -4.27 -26.65 -21.34
CA VAL A 523 -5.70 -26.39 -21.44
C VAL A 523 -6.40 -27.23 -20.37
N ASP A 524 -6.92 -26.58 -19.33
CA ASP A 524 -7.56 -27.32 -18.24
C ASP A 524 -8.78 -28.11 -18.77
N PRO A 525 -8.80 -29.44 -18.64
CA PRO A 525 -9.92 -30.25 -19.10
C PRO A 525 -11.22 -29.95 -18.34
N GLY A 526 -11.13 -29.42 -17.10
CA GLY A 526 -12.26 -28.99 -16.29
C GLY A 526 -12.85 -27.64 -16.67
N HIS A 527 -12.24 -26.89 -17.59
CA HIS A 527 -12.84 -25.66 -18.11
C HIS A 527 -14.05 -25.94 -19.03
N PRO A 528 -15.06 -25.05 -19.08
CA PRO A 528 -16.18 -25.19 -20.01
C PRO A 528 -15.71 -25.34 -21.46
N PRO A 529 -16.41 -26.13 -22.31
CA PRO A 529 -16.06 -26.31 -23.73
C PRO A 529 -15.80 -25.00 -24.47
N ALA A 530 -16.71 -24.02 -24.36
CA ALA A 530 -16.55 -22.73 -25.01
C ALA A 530 -15.25 -21.98 -24.63
N ARG A 531 -14.81 -22.09 -23.36
CA ARG A 531 -13.56 -21.48 -22.90
C ARG A 531 -12.34 -22.18 -23.49
N ARG A 532 -12.38 -23.51 -23.58
CA ARG A 532 -11.32 -24.34 -24.18
C ARG A 532 -11.23 -24.02 -25.68
N ASP A 533 -12.36 -24.02 -26.38
CA ASP A 533 -12.46 -23.70 -27.81
C ASP A 533 -11.92 -22.30 -28.12
N LEU A 534 -12.20 -21.30 -27.27
CA LEU A 534 -11.65 -19.95 -27.42
C LEU A 534 -10.12 -19.91 -27.32
N VAL A 535 -9.52 -20.58 -26.33
CA VAL A 535 -8.05 -20.66 -26.18
C VAL A 535 -7.44 -21.33 -27.39
N LEU A 536 -8.07 -22.44 -27.78
CA LEU A 536 -7.64 -23.31 -28.84
C LEU A 536 -7.71 -22.61 -30.22
N ALA A 537 -8.78 -21.87 -30.50
CA ALA A 537 -8.93 -21.10 -31.72
C ALA A 537 -7.99 -19.90 -31.80
N ASP A 538 -7.69 -19.26 -30.66
CA ASP A 538 -6.76 -18.13 -30.60
C ASP A 538 -5.30 -18.57 -30.74
N ALA A 539 -4.94 -19.71 -30.14
CA ALA A 539 -3.57 -20.20 -30.10
C ALA A 539 -3.14 -21.03 -31.32
N ASP A 540 -4.11 -21.59 -32.05
CA ASP A 540 -3.93 -22.48 -33.22
C ASP A 540 -2.79 -23.54 -33.08
N PRO A 541 -2.82 -24.39 -32.03
CA PRO A 541 -1.83 -25.43 -31.80
C PRO A 541 -1.83 -26.48 -32.92
N ALA A 542 -0.63 -26.98 -33.23
CA ALA A 542 -0.40 -28.01 -34.25
C ALA A 542 -0.99 -29.38 -33.87
N LEU A 543 -1.13 -29.65 -32.57
CA LEU A 543 -1.65 -30.91 -32.02
C LEU A 543 -2.29 -30.67 -30.65
N VAL A 544 -3.37 -31.40 -30.37
CA VAL A 544 -3.97 -31.49 -29.03
C VAL A 544 -3.65 -32.86 -28.44
N VAL A 545 -2.97 -32.90 -27.30
CA VAL A 545 -2.73 -34.11 -26.50
C VAL A 545 -3.77 -34.17 -25.39
N THR A 546 -4.56 -35.24 -25.33
CA THR A 546 -5.73 -35.38 -24.45
C THR A 546 -5.88 -36.84 -23.97
N ALA A 547 -6.85 -37.11 -23.10
CA ALA A 547 -7.39 -38.47 -22.90
C ALA A 547 -8.49 -38.76 -23.94
N SER A 548 -8.79 -40.04 -24.20
CA SER A 548 -9.87 -40.46 -25.10
C SER A 548 -11.20 -39.79 -24.73
N GLY A 549 -11.87 -39.20 -25.73
CA GLY A 549 -13.13 -38.48 -25.54
C GLY A 549 -13.01 -37.07 -24.91
N GLY A 550 -11.78 -36.54 -24.76
CA GLY A 550 -11.54 -35.31 -24.01
C GLY A 550 -11.83 -33.99 -24.73
N THR A 551 -11.78 -33.94 -26.06
CA THR A 551 -12.14 -32.75 -26.86
C THR A 551 -12.99 -33.16 -28.07
N GLN A 552 -13.94 -32.30 -28.48
CA GLN A 552 -14.69 -32.44 -29.73
C GLN A 552 -14.15 -31.45 -30.78
N ASP A 553 -12.84 -31.35 -30.88
CA ASP A 553 -12.21 -30.37 -31.75
C ASP A 553 -11.91 -30.95 -33.14
N ALA A 554 -11.89 -30.10 -34.17
CA ALA A 554 -11.56 -30.51 -35.54
C ALA A 554 -10.05 -30.69 -35.78
N ARG A 555 -9.18 -30.23 -34.86
CA ARG A 555 -7.72 -30.31 -34.98
C ARG A 555 -7.18 -31.72 -34.70
N PRO A 556 -5.94 -32.02 -35.12
CA PRO A 556 -5.35 -33.33 -34.85
C PRO A 556 -5.24 -33.61 -33.35
N GLU A 557 -5.70 -34.79 -32.94
CA GLU A 557 -5.69 -35.22 -31.54
C GLU A 557 -4.78 -36.44 -31.31
N LEU A 558 -4.15 -36.49 -30.14
CA LEU A 558 -3.43 -37.64 -29.62
C LEU A 558 -4.02 -38.02 -28.25
N ALA A 559 -4.84 -39.07 -28.22
CA ALA A 559 -5.35 -39.69 -27.00
C ALA A 559 -4.24 -40.50 -26.32
N LEU A 560 -3.78 -40.05 -25.15
CA LEU A 560 -2.57 -40.54 -24.49
C LEU A 560 -2.80 -41.75 -23.57
N ASP A 561 -4.03 -41.96 -23.13
CA ASP A 561 -4.49 -43.12 -22.36
C ASP A 561 -4.40 -44.43 -23.15
N GLY A 562 -4.54 -44.37 -24.47
CA GLY A 562 -4.34 -45.51 -25.37
C GLY A 562 -2.89 -45.82 -25.75
N VAL A 563 -1.92 -45.03 -25.25
CA VAL A 563 -0.50 -45.17 -25.59
C VAL A 563 0.29 -45.73 -24.41
N ASP A 564 0.97 -46.86 -24.62
CA ASP A 564 1.93 -47.37 -23.65
C ASP A 564 3.28 -46.63 -23.79
N LEU A 565 3.53 -45.68 -22.89
CA LEU A 565 4.75 -44.89 -22.85
C LEU A 565 5.89 -45.57 -22.06
N LEU A 566 5.56 -46.60 -21.27
CA LEU A 566 6.51 -47.27 -20.38
C LEU A 566 7.11 -48.51 -21.02
N ALA A 567 6.46 -49.10 -22.03
CA ALA A 567 6.99 -50.18 -22.85
C ALA A 567 7.48 -49.69 -24.23
N GLY A 568 8.46 -50.40 -24.79
CA GLY A 568 8.99 -50.16 -26.14
C GLY A 568 10.50 -49.91 -26.18
N PRO A 569 11.10 -49.90 -27.38
CA PRO A 569 12.52 -49.62 -27.54
C PRO A 569 12.84 -48.18 -27.11
N GLU A 570 14.07 -47.96 -26.64
CA GLU A 570 14.58 -46.61 -26.42
C GLU A 570 14.83 -45.93 -27.77
N PRO A 571 14.21 -44.76 -28.04
CA PRO A 571 14.49 -44.04 -29.27
C PRO A 571 15.88 -43.41 -29.23
N ALA A 572 16.47 -43.22 -30.42
CA ALA A 572 17.67 -42.40 -30.54
C ALA A 572 17.40 -40.97 -30.04
N ARG A 573 18.38 -40.37 -29.35
CA ARG A 573 18.29 -38.97 -28.91
C ARG A 573 18.18 -38.04 -30.11
N ASP A 574 17.32 -37.03 -30.01
CA ASP A 574 17.27 -35.95 -30.98
C ASP A 574 18.62 -35.20 -31.01
N PRO A 575 19.16 -34.88 -32.19
CA PRO A 575 20.48 -34.27 -32.30
C PRO A 575 20.51 -32.76 -31.94
N ALA A 576 19.36 -32.10 -31.79
CA ALA A 576 19.28 -30.66 -31.54
C ALA A 576 18.46 -30.33 -30.29
N ALA A 577 19.11 -29.73 -29.29
CA ALA A 577 18.45 -29.16 -28.10
C ALA A 577 17.76 -27.82 -28.43
N PRO A 578 16.73 -27.41 -27.66
CA PRO A 578 16.19 -26.06 -27.75
C PRO A 578 17.24 -25.02 -27.34
N SER A 579 17.10 -23.81 -27.88
CA SER A 579 17.88 -22.65 -27.45
C SER A 579 17.14 -21.85 -26.38
N ALA A 580 17.84 -20.94 -25.71
CA ALA A 580 17.23 -20.01 -24.75
C ALA A 580 16.13 -19.13 -25.38
N GLU A 581 16.17 -18.90 -26.69
CA GLU A 581 15.20 -18.08 -27.43
C GLU A 581 13.95 -18.86 -27.88
N ASP A 582 14.02 -20.21 -27.89
CA ASP A 582 12.86 -21.04 -28.22
C ASP A 582 11.79 -20.89 -27.11
N LEU A 583 10.51 -20.88 -27.51
CA LEU A 583 9.39 -20.87 -26.57
C LEU A 583 9.33 -22.18 -25.77
N ALA A 584 9.18 -22.06 -24.45
CA ALA A 584 8.94 -23.19 -23.56
C ALA A 584 7.44 -23.44 -23.40
N TYR A 585 6.65 -22.40 -23.18
CA TYR A 585 5.20 -22.52 -23.04
C TYR A 585 4.45 -21.25 -23.41
N VAL A 586 3.16 -21.43 -23.68
CA VAL A 586 2.18 -20.33 -23.75
C VAL A 586 1.11 -20.58 -22.70
N LEU A 587 0.84 -19.58 -21.85
CA LEU A 587 -0.20 -19.67 -20.82
C LEU A 587 -1.25 -18.58 -21.01
N TYR A 588 -2.51 -18.98 -21.03
CA TYR A 588 -3.62 -18.05 -21.22
C TYR A 588 -4.09 -17.43 -19.91
N THR A 589 -4.24 -16.11 -19.92
CA THR A 589 -4.79 -15.32 -18.81
C THR A 589 -6.06 -14.61 -19.26
N SER A 590 -6.86 -14.11 -18.30
CA SER A 590 -8.01 -13.25 -18.54
C SER A 590 -7.57 -11.94 -19.22
N GLY A 591 -8.36 -11.42 -20.15
CA GLY A 591 -8.09 -10.18 -20.87
C GLY A 591 -9.14 -9.11 -20.57
N SER A 592 -8.72 -7.84 -20.50
CA SER A 592 -9.59 -6.70 -20.19
C SER A 592 -10.73 -6.50 -21.18
N THR A 593 -10.60 -7.02 -22.41
CA THR A 593 -11.63 -6.99 -23.45
C THR A 593 -12.57 -8.21 -23.43
N GLY A 594 -12.49 -9.06 -22.40
CA GLY A 594 -13.24 -10.32 -22.29
C GLY A 594 -12.81 -11.43 -23.26
N ARG A 595 -11.65 -11.26 -23.91
CA ARG A 595 -10.97 -12.30 -24.70
C ARG A 595 -9.68 -12.72 -23.99
N PRO A 596 -9.47 -14.03 -23.76
CA PRO A 596 -8.24 -14.55 -23.18
C PRO A 596 -7.00 -14.15 -23.97
N LYS A 597 -5.85 -13.98 -23.31
CA LYS A 597 -4.57 -13.62 -23.93
C LYS A 597 -3.48 -14.63 -23.57
N GLY A 598 -2.77 -15.16 -24.58
CA GLY A 598 -1.68 -16.11 -24.39
C GLY A 598 -0.35 -15.42 -24.10
N VAL A 599 0.26 -15.65 -22.95
CA VAL A 599 1.59 -15.15 -22.59
C VAL A 599 2.65 -16.15 -23.05
N ALA A 600 3.53 -15.73 -23.96
CA ALA A 600 4.56 -16.58 -24.54
C ALA A 600 5.87 -16.48 -23.75
N VAL A 601 6.32 -17.58 -23.14
CA VAL A 601 7.52 -17.62 -22.30
C VAL A 601 8.62 -18.45 -22.95
N ARG A 602 9.83 -17.88 -23.01
CA ARG A 602 11.04 -18.51 -23.57
C ARG A 602 11.75 -19.40 -22.56
N HIS A 603 12.53 -20.35 -23.06
CA HIS A 603 13.38 -21.20 -22.23
C HIS A 603 14.35 -20.42 -21.34
N GLY A 604 14.97 -19.35 -21.84
CA GLY A 604 15.89 -18.52 -21.06
C GLY A 604 15.24 -17.91 -19.82
N ALA A 605 14.00 -17.44 -19.95
CA ALA A 605 13.26 -16.87 -18.82
C ALA A 605 12.87 -17.93 -17.78
N LEU A 606 12.35 -19.07 -18.24
CA LEU A 606 12.00 -20.20 -17.35
C LEU A 606 13.23 -20.74 -16.61
N THR A 607 14.33 -20.95 -17.31
CA THR A 607 15.56 -21.49 -16.70
C THR A 607 16.20 -20.50 -15.74
N ASN A 608 16.20 -19.19 -16.05
CA ASN A 608 16.64 -18.16 -15.12
C ASN A 608 15.84 -18.22 -13.80
N LEU A 609 14.51 -18.32 -13.88
CA LEU A 609 13.67 -18.50 -12.70
C LEU A 609 14.04 -19.77 -11.93
N LEU A 610 14.11 -20.93 -12.59
CA LEU A 610 14.35 -22.21 -11.92
C LEU A 610 15.70 -22.22 -11.19
N LEU A 611 16.74 -21.64 -11.78
CA LEU A 611 18.06 -21.53 -11.16
C LEU A 611 18.08 -20.49 -10.02
N GLY A 612 17.35 -19.38 -10.16
CA GLY A 612 17.11 -18.43 -9.07
C GLY A 612 16.38 -19.04 -7.88
N MET A 613 15.34 -19.83 -8.15
CA MET A 613 14.57 -20.55 -7.14
C MET A 613 15.38 -21.68 -6.49
N ARG A 614 16.24 -22.36 -7.26
CA ARG A 614 17.21 -23.31 -6.71
C ARG A 614 18.10 -22.64 -5.68
N ASP A 615 18.67 -21.49 -6.01
CA ASP A 615 19.56 -20.76 -5.11
C ASP A 615 18.81 -20.24 -3.87
N LEU A 616 17.58 -19.73 -4.06
CA LEU A 616 16.75 -19.21 -2.98
C LEU A 616 16.35 -20.29 -1.97
N LEU A 617 15.96 -21.47 -2.46
CA LEU A 617 15.39 -22.56 -1.65
C LEU A 617 16.41 -23.63 -1.27
N ASP A 618 17.66 -23.53 -1.74
CA ASP A 618 18.66 -24.59 -1.66
C ASP A 618 18.11 -25.93 -2.22
N ALA A 619 17.51 -25.87 -3.40
CA ALA A 619 16.91 -27.04 -4.03
C ALA A 619 17.99 -28.05 -4.47
N ARG A 620 17.87 -29.30 -4.00
CA ARG A 620 18.89 -30.34 -4.11
C ARG A 620 18.27 -31.73 -4.23
N PRO A 621 19.06 -32.77 -4.61
CA PRO A 621 18.59 -34.14 -4.62
C PRO A 621 17.97 -34.57 -3.28
N GLY A 622 16.92 -35.38 -3.35
CA GLY A 622 16.16 -35.84 -2.17
C GLY A 622 15.03 -34.90 -1.71
N HIS A 623 14.95 -33.67 -2.23
CA HIS A 623 13.76 -32.83 -2.03
C HIS A 623 12.56 -33.40 -2.80
N ARG A 624 11.41 -33.41 -2.13
CA ARG A 624 10.13 -33.95 -2.61
C ARG A 624 9.13 -32.80 -2.70
N TRP A 625 8.70 -32.51 -3.92
CA TRP A 625 7.79 -31.41 -4.26
C TRP A 625 6.41 -31.97 -4.56
N LEU A 626 5.38 -31.37 -3.96
CA LEU A 626 4.00 -31.67 -4.30
C LEU A 626 3.61 -30.91 -5.57
N GLN A 627 3.20 -31.63 -6.61
CA GLN A 627 2.48 -31.05 -7.74
C GLN A 627 0.99 -30.98 -7.37
N LEU A 628 0.55 -29.82 -6.91
CA LEU A 628 -0.82 -29.53 -6.48
C LEU A 628 -1.54 -28.62 -7.46
N THR A 629 -0.81 -27.68 -8.06
CA THR A 629 -1.39 -26.62 -8.90
C THR A 629 -1.81 -27.17 -10.27
N SER A 630 -2.96 -26.72 -10.79
CA SER A 630 -3.37 -26.98 -12.17
C SER A 630 -2.24 -26.60 -13.15
N PRO A 631 -1.95 -27.45 -14.17
CA PRO A 631 -1.00 -27.13 -15.23
C PRO A 631 -1.33 -25.84 -16.00
N SER A 632 -2.60 -25.41 -15.97
CA SER A 632 -3.05 -24.14 -16.58
C SER A 632 -2.72 -22.90 -15.76
N PHE A 633 -2.09 -23.05 -14.60
CA PHE A 633 -1.54 -21.96 -13.82
C PHE A 633 -0.02 -22.05 -13.78
N ASP A 634 0.65 -20.92 -14.01
CA ASP A 634 2.09 -20.83 -14.28
C ASP A 634 2.97 -21.36 -13.15
N ILE A 635 2.57 -21.16 -11.89
CA ILE A 635 3.30 -21.65 -10.71
C ILE A 635 3.47 -23.20 -10.70
N SER A 636 2.65 -23.95 -11.44
CA SER A 636 2.80 -25.41 -11.60
C SER A 636 4.12 -25.81 -12.28
N ALA A 637 4.68 -24.94 -13.12
CA ALA A 637 5.96 -25.21 -13.79
C ALA A 637 7.12 -25.26 -12.78
N VAL A 638 7.04 -24.53 -11.66
CA VAL A 638 8.01 -24.66 -10.56
C VAL A 638 7.87 -26.02 -9.89
N GLU A 639 6.64 -26.46 -9.59
CA GLU A 639 6.37 -27.76 -8.95
C GLU A 639 6.87 -28.95 -9.78
N VAL A 640 6.85 -28.82 -11.10
CA VAL A 640 7.29 -29.86 -12.03
C VAL A 640 8.78 -29.73 -12.35
N PHE A 641 9.25 -28.59 -12.87
CA PHE A 641 10.59 -28.51 -13.45
C PHE A 641 11.69 -28.27 -12.42
N LEU A 642 11.42 -27.53 -11.33
CA LEU A 642 12.45 -27.27 -10.32
C LEU A 642 13.01 -28.57 -9.71
N PRO A 643 12.19 -29.52 -9.21
CA PRO A 643 12.72 -30.80 -8.74
C PRO A 643 13.44 -31.56 -9.87
N LEU A 644 12.90 -31.59 -11.09
CA LEU A 644 13.48 -32.37 -12.20
C LEU A 644 14.85 -31.85 -12.65
N VAL A 645 15.10 -30.53 -12.60
CA VAL A 645 16.42 -29.96 -12.96
C VAL A 645 17.43 -29.97 -11.80
N THR A 646 16.97 -30.24 -10.58
CA THR A 646 17.80 -30.26 -9.36
C THR A 646 18.05 -31.67 -8.79
N GLY A 647 17.45 -32.71 -9.38
CA GLY A 647 17.56 -34.09 -8.88
C GLY A 647 16.56 -34.44 -7.78
N GLY A 648 15.56 -33.58 -7.56
CA GLY A 648 14.43 -33.83 -6.66
C GLY A 648 13.37 -34.76 -7.28
N ARG A 649 12.27 -34.93 -6.55
CA ARG A 649 11.13 -35.77 -6.93
C ARG A 649 9.84 -34.95 -6.98
N VAL A 650 9.05 -35.17 -8.01
CA VAL A 650 7.65 -34.70 -8.14
C VAL A 650 6.71 -35.75 -7.53
N VAL A 651 5.84 -35.33 -6.63
CA VAL A 651 4.75 -36.13 -6.06
C VAL A 651 3.44 -35.55 -6.56
N VAL A 652 2.72 -36.31 -7.37
CA VAL A 652 1.49 -35.84 -8.03
C VAL A 652 0.31 -35.93 -7.07
N ALA A 653 -0.38 -34.81 -6.84
CA ALA A 653 -1.71 -34.81 -6.24
C ALA A 653 -2.75 -35.04 -7.34
N SER A 654 -3.43 -36.19 -7.30
CA SER A 654 -4.52 -36.50 -8.23
C SER A 654 -5.62 -35.43 -8.19
N ALA A 655 -6.44 -35.37 -9.24
CA ALA A 655 -7.58 -34.46 -9.34
C ALA A 655 -8.45 -34.46 -8.08
N VAL A 656 -8.76 -35.66 -7.59
CA VAL A 656 -9.61 -35.90 -6.42
C VAL A 656 -8.91 -35.45 -5.14
N SER A 657 -7.65 -35.86 -4.92
CA SER A 657 -6.92 -35.50 -3.70
C SER A 657 -6.56 -34.02 -3.63
N ALA A 658 -6.41 -33.32 -4.76
CA ALA A 658 -6.12 -31.89 -4.78
C ALA A 658 -7.31 -31.02 -4.33
N LEU A 659 -8.53 -31.57 -4.35
CA LEU A 659 -9.77 -30.89 -3.96
C LEU A 659 -10.15 -31.14 -2.49
N ASP A 660 -9.48 -32.08 -1.81
CA ASP A 660 -9.66 -32.39 -0.40
C ASP A 660 -8.39 -32.05 0.41
N GLY A 661 -8.49 -31.05 1.29
CA GLY A 661 -7.38 -30.67 2.17
C GLY A 661 -6.85 -31.83 3.02
N THR A 662 -7.72 -32.74 3.47
CA THR A 662 -7.31 -33.90 4.28
C THR A 662 -6.52 -34.90 3.45
N GLY A 663 -6.99 -35.19 2.23
CA GLY A 663 -6.30 -35.98 1.22
C GLY A 663 -4.93 -35.42 0.87
N VAL A 664 -4.81 -34.10 0.65
CA VAL A 664 -3.52 -33.43 0.44
C VAL A 664 -2.58 -33.65 1.63
N LEU A 665 -3.05 -33.42 2.85
CA LEU A 665 -2.22 -33.57 4.05
C LEU A 665 -1.78 -35.03 4.28
N ARG A 666 -2.65 -36.00 3.95
CA ARG A 666 -2.29 -37.43 3.96
C ARG A 666 -1.17 -37.70 2.97
N LEU A 667 -1.31 -37.23 1.72
CA LEU A 667 -0.27 -37.38 0.70
C LEU A 667 1.06 -36.71 1.10
N VAL A 668 0.99 -35.51 1.68
CA VAL A 668 2.16 -34.80 2.21
C VAL A 668 2.89 -35.65 3.26
N ARG A 669 2.15 -36.31 4.14
CA ARG A 669 2.70 -37.18 5.19
C ARG A 669 3.27 -38.47 4.61
N ASP A 670 2.48 -39.19 3.82
CA ASP A 670 2.81 -40.55 3.35
C ASP A 670 3.96 -40.55 2.34
N ALA A 671 4.00 -39.55 1.45
CA ALA A 671 5.14 -39.36 0.53
C ALA A 671 6.31 -38.61 1.18
N GLY A 672 6.12 -38.06 2.40
CA GLY A 672 7.08 -37.22 3.11
C GLY A 672 7.47 -35.97 2.33
N VAL A 673 6.49 -35.29 1.74
CA VAL A 673 6.71 -34.06 0.97
C VAL A 673 7.48 -33.03 1.82
N THR A 674 8.45 -32.38 1.17
CA THR A 674 9.33 -31.38 1.80
C THR A 674 9.01 -29.95 1.36
N HIS A 675 8.43 -29.79 0.17
CA HIS A 675 8.12 -28.49 -0.41
C HIS A 675 6.68 -28.51 -0.92
N VAL A 676 5.89 -27.55 -0.46
CA VAL A 676 4.54 -27.30 -0.94
C VAL A 676 4.43 -25.85 -1.34
N GLN A 677 3.82 -25.62 -2.49
CA GLN A 677 3.46 -24.31 -2.99
C GLN A 677 1.94 -24.24 -3.08
N ALA A 678 1.37 -23.14 -2.61
CA ALA A 678 -0.05 -22.87 -2.74
C ALA A 678 -0.31 -21.36 -2.69
N THR A 679 -1.50 -20.96 -3.10
CA THR A 679 -1.99 -19.60 -2.90
C THR A 679 -2.31 -19.37 -1.41
N PRO A 680 -2.32 -18.12 -0.90
CA PRO A 680 -2.81 -17.85 0.45
C PRO A 680 -4.16 -18.49 0.75
N SER A 681 -5.10 -18.45 -0.20
CA SER A 681 -6.37 -19.17 -0.11
C SER A 681 -6.18 -20.68 0.03
N GLY A 682 -5.36 -21.31 -0.81
CA GLY A 682 -5.06 -22.75 -0.70
C GLY A 682 -4.42 -23.14 0.63
N TRP A 683 -3.55 -22.29 1.18
CA TRP A 683 -2.94 -22.50 2.50
C TRP A 683 -3.95 -22.49 3.64
N ARG A 684 -5.00 -21.66 3.58
CA ARG A 684 -6.09 -21.68 4.58
C ARG A 684 -6.81 -23.03 4.58
N VAL A 685 -7.09 -23.58 3.40
CA VAL A 685 -7.71 -24.90 3.26
C VAL A 685 -6.88 -25.97 3.96
N LEU A 686 -5.56 -25.94 3.77
CA LEU A 686 -4.65 -26.89 4.43
C LEU A 686 -4.59 -26.68 5.96
N LEU A 687 -4.59 -25.44 6.44
CA LEU A 687 -4.65 -25.15 7.88
C LEU A 687 -5.94 -25.66 8.53
N GLU A 688 -7.09 -25.42 7.89
CA GLU A 688 -8.40 -25.91 8.34
C GLU A 688 -8.49 -27.43 8.35
N ALA A 689 -7.87 -28.09 7.37
CA ALA A 689 -7.76 -29.56 7.31
C ALA A 689 -6.84 -30.15 8.40
N GLY A 690 -6.24 -29.31 9.26
CA GLY A 690 -5.42 -29.73 10.37
C GLY A 690 -3.95 -29.89 10.00
N LEU A 691 -3.39 -28.97 9.20
CA LEU A 691 -1.95 -28.88 8.97
C LEU A 691 -1.22 -28.74 10.31
N ASP A 692 -0.69 -29.86 10.80
CA ASP A 692 0.15 -29.95 11.99
C ASP A 692 1.51 -30.45 11.54
N ALA A 693 2.37 -29.54 11.10
CA ALA A 693 3.61 -29.94 10.45
C ALA A 693 4.67 -30.31 11.50
N ALA A 694 4.67 -31.59 11.86
CA ALA A 694 5.68 -32.24 12.69
C ALA A 694 7.00 -32.56 11.92
N GLY A 695 7.26 -31.93 10.77
CA GLY A 695 8.41 -32.22 9.90
C GLY A 695 8.96 -31.00 9.13
N PRO A 696 10.08 -31.12 8.39
CA PRO A 696 10.76 -30.01 7.74
C PRO A 696 10.08 -29.54 6.45
N LEU A 697 8.85 -29.05 6.56
CA LEU A 697 8.08 -28.52 5.43
C LEU A 697 8.53 -27.08 5.12
N VAL A 698 8.87 -26.83 3.86
CA VAL A 698 9.08 -25.50 3.29
C VAL A 698 7.81 -25.10 2.55
N ALA A 699 7.21 -23.99 2.96
CA ALA A 699 6.01 -23.43 2.36
C ALA A 699 6.35 -22.30 1.40
N LEU A 700 5.75 -22.32 0.22
CA LEU A 700 5.74 -21.23 -0.73
C LEU A 700 4.32 -20.70 -0.87
N ALA A 701 4.16 -19.40 -0.67
CA ALA A 701 2.92 -18.67 -0.91
C ALA A 701 3.10 -17.75 -2.11
N GLY A 702 2.12 -17.70 -3.02
CA GLY A 702 2.17 -16.78 -4.15
C GLY A 702 0.83 -16.68 -4.87
N GLY A 703 0.72 -15.77 -5.84
CA GLY A 703 -0.52 -15.56 -6.60
C GLY A 703 -1.55 -14.64 -5.92
N GLU A 704 -1.46 -14.37 -4.62
CA GLU A 704 -2.28 -13.39 -3.88
C GLU A 704 -1.45 -12.63 -2.85
N ALA A 705 -1.98 -11.53 -2.31
CA ALA A 705 -1.39 -10.90 -1.14
C ALA A 705 -1.47 -11.86 0.06
N LEU A 706 -0.35 -12.09 0.75
CA LEU A 706 -0.28 -12.95 1.92
C LEU A 706 -0.54 -12.15 3.21
N PRO A 707 -1.67 -12.36 3.92
CA PRO A 707 -1.96 -11.62 5.13
C PRO A 707 -1.01 -11.98 6.27
N VAL A 708 -0.67 -11.01 7.12
CA VAL A 708 0.24 -11.20 8.27
C VAL A 708 -0.25 -12.30 9.22
N ALA A 709 -1.55 -12.36 9.50
CA ALA A 709 -2.13 -13.38 10.37
C ALA A 709 -1.92 -14.80 9.82
N LEU A 710 -2.20 -15.01 8.53
CA LEU A 710 -1.97 -16.29 7.86
C LEU A 710 -0.48 -16.64 7.81
N ALA A 711 0.38 -15.66 7.52
CA ALA A 711 1.82 -15.85 7.50
C ALA A 711 2.36 -16.34 8.86
N ARG A 712 1.88 -15.77 9.98
CA ARG A 712 2.22 -16.22 11.34
C ARG A 712 1.81 -17.66 11.59
N GLU A 713 0.58 -18.02 11.23
CA GLU A 713 0.07 -19.39 11.43
C GLU A 713 0.85 -20.44 10.63
N LEU A 714 1.16 -20.12 9.36
CA LEU A 714 1.97 -20.97 8.50
C LEU A 714 3.39 -21.09 9.04
N ARG A 715 3.99 -19.99 9.49
CA ARG A 715 5.37 -19.98 9.97
C ARG A 715 5.53 -20.73 11.29
N ALA A 716 4.50 -20.78 12.12
CA ALA A 716 4.46 -21.59 13.34
C ALA A 716 4.43 -23.10 13.07
N ARG A 717 3.97 -23.51 11.87
CA ARG A 717 3.84 -24.91 11.46
C ARG A 717 4.91 -25.35 10.46
N THR A 718 5.54 -24.41 9.76
CA THR A 718 6.50 -24.72 8.70
C THR A 718 7.90 -24.25 9.06
N THR A 719 8.92 -24.94 8.54
CA THR A 719 10.32 -24.60 8.85
C THR A 719 10.79 -23.31 8.18
N ARG A 720 10.19 -22.99 7.03
CA ARG A 720 10.46 -21.79 6.24
C ARG A 720 9.22 -21.45 5.43
N LEU A 721 8.94 -20.17 5.30
CA LEU A 721 7.86 -19.65 4.48
C LEU A 721 8.42 -18.60 3.53
N VAL A 722 8.24 -18.80 2.23
CA VAL A 722 8.65 -17.84 1.20
C VAL A 722 7.41 -17.27 0.54
N ASN A 723 7.32 -15.94 0.49
CA ASN A 723 6.29 -15.22 -0.25
C ASN A 723 6.85 -14.83 -1.63
N GLY A 724 6.38 -15.49 -2.69
CA GLY A 724 6.76 -15.23 -4.08
C GLY A 724 5.73 -14.33 -4.78
N TYR A 725 6.22 -13.37 -5.55
CA TYR A 725 5.39 -12.49 -6.37
C TYR A 725 5.91 -12.45 -7.80
N GLY A 726 5.00 -12.54 -8.76
CA GLY A 726 5.27 -12.26 -10.15
C GLY A 726 3.97 -12.32 -10.95
N PRO A 727 3.84 -11.49 -12.00
CA PRO A 727 2.87 -11.71 -13.06
C PRO A 727 3.37 -12.80 -14.02
N THR A 728 2.45 -13.45 -14.74
CA THR A 728 2.79 -14.45 -15.78
C THR A 728 3.73 -13.88 -16.84
N GLU A 729 3.58 -12.59 -17.18
CA GLU A 729 4.44 -11.88 -18.14
C GLU A 729 5.89 -11.65 -17.66
N ALA A 730 6.19 -11.91 -16.40
CA ALA A 730 7.54 -11.91 -15.84
C ALA A 730 7.96 -13.29 -15.33
N THR A 731 7.37 -14.35 -15.92
CA THR A 731 7.69 -15.76 -15.67
C THR A 731 7.55 -16.15 -14.20
N ILE A 732 6.29 -16.34 -13.77
CA ILE A 732 5.90 -16.94 -12.48
C ILE A 732 6.24 -16.08 -11.27
N TYR A 733 7.53 -15.96 -10.91
CA TYR A 733 8.01 -15.14 -9.81
C TYR A 733 9.12 -14.20 -10.29
N ALA A 734 8.94 -12.92 -10.03
CA ALA A 734 9.91 -11.87 -10.29
C ALA A 734 10.60 -11.40 -9.02
N THR A 735 9.92 -11.49 -7.87
CA THR A 735 10.44 -11.12 -6.56
C THR A 735 10.07 -12.18 -5.52
N ALA A 736 10.85 -12.25 -4.44
CA ALA A 736 10.56 -13.14 -3.32
C ALA A 736 10.99 -12.55 -1.97
N ALA A 737 10.25 -12.89 -0.92
CA ALA A 737 10.57 -12.59 0.47
C ALA A 737 10.64 -13.87 1.31
N ASP A 738 11.70 -14.02 2.10
CA ASP A 738 11.73 -14.97 3.21
C ASP A 738 10.93 -14.37 4.38
N VAL A 739 9.88 -15.07 4.82
CA VAL A 739 9.01 -14.58 5.87
C VAL A 739 9.61 -14.93 7.24
N PRO A 740 9.89 -13.92 8.10
CA PRO A 740 10.48 -14.16 9.41
C PRO A 740 9.53 -14.93 10.33
N ALA A 741 10.05 -15.46 11.44
CA ALA A 741 9.28 -16.25 12.42
C ALA A 741 8.03 -15.52 12.96
N ASP A 742 8.17 -14.23 13.25
CA ASP A 742 7.08 -13.33 13.67
C ASP A 742 7.04 -12.10 12.75
N PRO A 743 6.34 -12.17 11.61
CA PRO A 743 6.23 -11.04 10.70
C PRO A 743 5.32 -9.96 11.30
N ALA A 744 5.82 -8.73 11.41
CA ALA A 744 4.99 -7.55 11.65
C ALA A 744 4.31 -7.03 10.36
N GLU A 745 4.92 -7.34 9.21
CA GLU A 745 4.46 -7.02 7.86
C GLU A 745 4.87 -8.16 6.91
N VAL A 746 4.18 -8.29 5.77
CA VAL A 746 4.53 -9.26 4.72
C VAL A 746 4.73 -8.51 3.41
N THR A 747 5.95 -8.55 2.89
CA THR A 747 6.38 -7.85 1.67
C THR A 747 6.44 -8.82 0.48
N ILE A 748 6.48 -8.30 -0.75
CA ILE A 748 6.83 -9.12 -1.93
C ILE A 748 8.35 -9.27 -2.12
N GLY A 749 9.14 -8.63 -1.25
CA GLY A 749 10.56 -8.92 -1.08
C GLY A 749 11.44 -8.21 -2.09
N ARG A 750 12.45 -8.91 -2.62
CA ARG A 750 13.44 -8.35 -3.55
C ARG A 750 13.38 -9.05 -4.90
N PRO A 751 13.85 -8.42 -5.99
CA PRO A 751 13.93 -9.06 -7.29
C PRO A 751 14.80 -10.33 -7.23
N LEU A 752 14.36 -11.36 -7.96
CA LEU A 752 15.14 -12.58 -8.17
C LEU A 752 16.36 -12.29 -9.08
N PRO A 753 17.34 -13.21 -9.14
CA PRO A 753 18.50 -13.06 -10.02
C PRO A 753 18.13 -12.73 -11.47
N ASN A 754 18.87 -11.79 -12.06
CA ASN A 754 18.67 -11.22 -13.40
C ASN A 754 17.31 -10.55 -13.63
N VAL A 755 16.55 -10.26 -12.58
CA VAL A 755 15.31 -9.46 -12.61
C VAL A 755 15.57 -8.12 -11.96
N ARG A 756 15.06 -7.05 -12.57
CA ARG A 756 15.12 -5.68 -12.02
C ARG A 756 13.70 -5.16 -11.81
N ALA A 757 13.50 -4.41 -10.74
CA ALA A 757 12.22 -3.80 -10.41
C ALA A 757 12.38 -2.27 -10.33
N TYR A 758 11.43 -1.55 -10.93
CA TYR A 758 11.37 -0.11 -10.88
C TYR A 758 10.00 0.33 -10.40
N LEU A 759 9.96 1.31 -9.50
CA LEU A 759 8.71 1.95 -9.11
C LEU A 759 8.66 3.32 -9.77
N LEU A 760 7.71 3.49 -10.68
CA LEU A 760 7.63 4.65 -11.57
C LEU A 760 6.33 5.42 -11.38
N ASP A 761 6.38 6.72 -11.67
CA ASP A 761 5.20 7.57 -11.81
C ASP A 761 4.54 7.42 -13.21
N GLU A 762 3.45 8.15 -13.45
CA GLU A 762 2.65 8.10 -14.69
C GLU A 762 3.43 8.46 -15.97
N VAL A 763 4.64 9.00 -15.83
CA VAL A 763 5.50 9.48 -16.91
C VAL A 763 6.89 8.84 -16.83
N LEU A 764 6.95 7.63 -16.26
CA LEU A 764 8.10 6.73 -16.21
C LEU A 764 9.32 7.26 -15.42
N ARG A 765 9.11 8.13 -14.42
CA ARG A 765 10.17 8.59 -13.53
C ARG A 765 10.21 7.77 -12.24
N PRO A 766 11.39 7.43 -11.72
CA PRO A 766 11.50 6.74 -10.42
C PRO A 766 10.86 7.54 -9.29
N VAL A 767 10.06 6.86 -8.46
CA VAL A 767 9.48 7.47 -7.24
C VAL A 767 10.42 7.31 -6.04
N PRO A 768 10.39 8.24 -5.06
CA PRO A 768 11.23 8.16 -3.87
C PRO A 768 10.95 6.94 -2.98
N VAL A 769 11.91 6.58 -2.13
CA VAL A 769 11.73 5.50 -1.15
C VAL A 769 10.57 5.81 -0.20
N GLY A 770 9.65 4.85 -0.03
CA GLY A 770 8.44 4.99 0.78
C GLY A 770 7.25 5.64 0.07
N VAL A 771 7.42 6.12 -1.17
CA VAL A 771 6.33 6.67 -2.00
C VAL A 771 5.73 5.56 -2.87
N PRO A 772 4.39 5.45 -2.97
CA PRO A 772 3.73 4.55 -3.89
C PRO A 772 4.06 4.90 -5.37
N GLY A 773 4.46 3.90 -6.14
CA GLY A 773 4.61 3.95 -7.59
C GLY A 773 4.01 2.72 -8.25
N GLU A 774 3.86 2.76 -9.57
CA GLU A 774 3.53 1.57 -10.36
C GLU A 774 4.78 0.72 -10.55
N LEU A 775 4.65 -0.59 -10.36
CA LEU A 775 5.75 -1.55 -10.50
C LEU A 775 5.99 -1.90 -11.97
N TYR A 776 7.24 -1.78 -12.38
CA TYR A 776 7.75 -2.22 -13.67
C TYR A 776 8.84 -3.26 -13.46
N LEU A 777 8.83 -4.31 -14.27
CA LEU A 777 9.78 -5.42 -14.18
C LEU A 777 10.64 -5.47 -15.44
N ALA A 778 11.91 -5.82 -15.30
CA ALA A 778 12.84 -5.93 -16.42
C ALA A 778 13.80 -7.12 -16.25
N GLY A 779 14.51 -7.47 -17.31
CA GLY A 779 15.58 -8.46 -17.30
C GLY A 779 15.14 -9.84 -17.81
N ALA A 780 15.87 -10.88 -17.41
CA ALA A 780 15.78 -12.21 -18.01
C ALA A 780 14.44 -12.92 -17.77
N GLY A 781 13.67 -12.48 -16.76
CA GLY A 781 12.36 -13.06 -16.44
C GLY A 781 11.22 -12.65 -17.38
N LEU A 782 11.41 -11.68 -18.27
CA LEU A 782 10.33 -11.20 -19.13
C LEU A 782 9.88 -12.24 -20.15
N ALA A 783 8.56 -12.36 -20.32
CA ALA A 783 7.95 -13.07 -21.43
C ALA A 783 8.30 -12.40 -22.76
N ASP A 784 8.15 -13.14 -23.85
CA ASP A 784 8.36 -12.60 -25.19
C ASP A 784 7.32 -11.54 -25.54
N GLY A 785 6.08 -11.79 -25.12
CA GLY A 785 4.92 -10.93 -25.32
C GLY A 785 3.62 -11.72 -25.26
N TYR A 786 2.58 -11.16 -25.86
CA TYR A 786 1.29 -11.83 -26.03
C TYR A 786 1.20 -12.46 -27.43
N LEU A 787 0.88 -13.75 -27.49
CA LEU A 787 0.79 -14.53 -28.73
C LEU A 787 -0.18 -13.87 -29.71
N GLY A 788 0.30 -13.50 -30.90
CA GLY A 788 -0.51 -12.89 -31.97
C GLY A 788 -1.07 -11.50 -31.64
N ARG A 789 -0.58 -10.82 -30.60
CA ARG A 789 -1.11 -9.55 -30.08
C ARG A 789 -0.02 -8.50 -29.90
N ASP A 790 0.54 -8.06 -31.02
CA ASP A 790 1.60 -7.04 -31.05
C ASP A 790 1.14 -5.69 -30.47
N ASP A 791 -0.15 -5.37 -30.63
CA ASP A 791 -0.80 -4.19 -30.07
C ASP A 791 -0.69 -4.16 -28.54
N LEU A 792 -1.14 -5.22 -27.87
CA LEU A 792 -1.08 -5.35 -26.41
C LEU A 792 0.35 -5.51 -25.91
N THR A 793 1.19 -6.18 -26.72
CA THR A 793 2.61 -6.36 -26.37
C THR A 793 3.31 -5.00 -26.33
N ALA A 794 3.12 -4.14 -27.34
CA ALA A 794 3.71 -2.80 -27.35
C ALA A 794 3.15 -1.89 -26.24
N GLU A 795 1.88 -2.06 -25.84
CA GLU A 795 1.29 -1.31 -24.72
C GLU A 795 1.92 -1.68 -23.37
N ARG A 796 2.19 -2.98 -23.14
CA ARG A 796 2.61 -3.50 -21.83
C ARG A 796 4.10 -3.75 -21.67
N PHE A 797 4.82 -4.00 -22.77
CA PHE A 797 6.27 -4.19 -22.81
C PHE A 797 6.93 -2.96 -23.44
N VAL A 798 7.15 -1.94 -22.62
CA VAL A 798 7.66 -0.62 -23.05
C VAL A 798 9.19 -0.58 -23.03
N PRO A 799 9.85 0.38 -23.72
CA PRO A 799 11.31 0.52 -23.65
C PRO A 799 11.83 0.76 -22.22
N ASP A 800 13.00 0.19 -21.89
CA ASP A 800 13.70 0.38 -20.60
C ASP A 800 14.64 1.59 -20.65
N PRO A 801 14.31 2.74 -20.03
CA PRO A 801 15.17 3.92 -20.02
C PRO A 801 16.33 3.82 -19.01
N PHE A 802 16.41 2.74 -18.22
CA PHE A 802 17.40 2.56 -17.15
C PHE A 802 18.47 1.51 -17.48
N GLY A 803 18.30 0.74 -18.56
CA GLY A 803 19.26 -0.26 -19.02
C GLY A 803 20.28 0.26 -20.03
N ASP A 804 21.24 -0.60 -20.38
CA ASP A 804 22.35 -0.28 -21.30
C ASP A 804 22.04 -0.49 -22.80
N GLY A 805 20.77 -0.56 -23.23
CA GLY A 805 20.41 -0.87 -24.63
C GLY A 805 18.91 -1.09 -24.92
N ASP A 806 18.58 -1.98 -25.87
CA ASP A 806 17.21 -2.33 -26.34
C ASP A 806 16.36 -3.14 -25.32
N GLY A 807 16.56 -2.89 -24.02
CA GLY A 807 15.83 -3.54 -22.95
C GLY A 807 14.34 -3.16 -22.94
N ARG A 808 13.51 -4.02 -22.31
CA ARG A 808 12.08 -3.78 -22.11
C ARG A 808 11.73 -3.76 -20.63
N LEU A 809 10.71 -2.98 -20.28
CA LEU A 809 9.99 -3.03 -19.02
C LEU A 809 8.61 -3.65 -19.26
N TYR A 810 8.20 -4.58 -18.42
CA TYR A 810 6.81 -4.98 -18.32
C TYR A 810 6.08 -4.13 -17.28
N ARG A 811 5.00 -3.48 -17.71
CA ARG A 811 4.10 -2.67 -16.88
C ARG A 811 3.08 -3.55 -16.17
N THR A 812 3.23 -3.76 -14.86
CA THR A 812 2.43 -4.76 -14.13
C THR A 812 1.00 -4.31 -13.79
N GLY A 813 0.76 -2.99 -13.70
CA GLY A 813 -0.45 -2.42 -13.12
C GLY A 813 -0.53 -2.51 -11.59
N ASP A 814 0.50 -3.03 -10.93
CA ASP A 814 0.55 -3.17 -9.46
C ASP A 814 1.14 -1.91 -8.82
N ARG A 815 0.53 -1.44 -7.72
CA ARG A 815 1.04 -0.34 -6.90
C ARG A 815 1.89 -0.90 -5.78
N CYS A 816 3.12 -0.40 -5.67
CA CYS A 816 4.08 -0.83 -4.66
C CYS A 816 4.83 0.37 -4.10
N ARG A 817 5.56 0.18 -3.00
CA ARG A 817 6.56 1.15 -2.50
C ARG A 817 7.84 0.43 -2.09
N TRP A 818 8.97 1.12 -2.20
CA TRP A 818 10.22 0.66 -1.62
C TRP A 818 10.21 0.90 -0.11
N LEU A 819 10.59 -0.12 0.65
CA LEU A 819 10.99 0.04 2.05
C LEU A 819 12.45 0.50 2.13
N PRO A 820 12.89 1.12 3.25
CA PRO A 820 14.24 1.65 3.39
C PRO A 820 15.36 0.61 3.23
N ASP A 821 15.05 -0.66 3.46
CA ASP A 821 15.99 -1.77 3.30
C ASP A 821 16.08 -2.28 1.85
N GLY A 822 15.19 -1.83 0.95
CA GLY A 822 15.12 -2.30 -0.44
C GLY A 822 14.24 -3.53 -0.63
N ARG A 823 13.35 -3.86 0.31
CA ARG A 823 12.20 -4.73 0.05
C ARG A 823 11.05 -3.93 -0.59
N LEU A 824 10.25 -4.60 -1.39
CA LEU A 824 9.04 -4.05 -2.02
C LEU A 824 7.80 -4.42 -1.22
N ASP A 825 7.03 -3.40 -0.85
CA ASP A 825 5.74 -3.52 -0.18
C ASP A 825 4.62 -3.36 -1.22
N PHE A 826 3.68 -4.30 -1.25
CA PHE A 826 2.58 -4.34 -2.22
C PHE A 826 1.35 -3.64 -1.65
N LEU A 827 0.85 -2.63 -2.37
CA LEU A 827 -0.23 -1.75 -1.90
C LEU A 827 -1.58 -2.03 -2.58
N GLY A 828 -1.61 -2.89 -3.60
CA GLY A 828 -2.79 -3.18 -4.40
C GLY A 828 -2.56 -2.97 -5.90
N ARG A 829 -3.65 -2.85 -6.66
CA ARG A 829 -3.61 -2.60 -8.11
C ARG A 829 -4.03 -1.18 -8.46
N ALA A 830 -3.51 -0.67 -9.57
CA ALA A 830 -3.90 0.60 -10.16
C ALA A 830 -5.10 0.47 -11.12
N ASP A 831 -5.39 -0.75 -11.59
CA ASP A 831 -6.47 -1.09 -12.49
C ASP A 831 -7.56 -1.94 -11.80
N ASP A 832 -8.60 -2.28 -12.56
CA ASP A 832 -9.77 -3.06 -12.09
C ASP A 832 -9.49 -4.57 -12.03
N GLN A 833 -8.24 -5.00 -12.18
CA GLN A 833 -7.89 -6.40 -12.10
C GLN A 833 -7.82 -6.86 -10.65
N VAL A 834 -8.29 -8.08 -10.39
CA VAL A 834 -8.32 -8.66 -9.06
C VAL A 834 -7.72 -10.06 -9.05
N LYS A 835 -7.30 -10.51 -7.87
CA LYS A 835 -6.84 -11.87 -7.62
C LYS A 835 -7.81 -12.54 -6.67
N ILE A 836 -8.46 -13.62 -7.12
CA ILE A 836 -9.42 -14.39 -6.31
C ILE A 836 -8.99 -15.84 -6.32
N ARG A 837 -8.66 -16.39 -5.15
CA ARG A 837 -8.17 -17.77 -4.96
C ARG A 837 -6.94 -18.08 -5.83
N GLY A 838 -6.11 -17.07 -6.07
CA GLY A 838 -4.92 -17.11 -6.93
C GLY A 838 -5.19 -16.91 -8.42
N TYR A 839 -6.45 -16.90 -8.86
CA TYR A 839 -6.79 -16.62 -10.24
C TYR A 839 -6.77 -15.13 -10.51
N ARG A 840 -6.06 -14.76 -11.58
CA ARG A 840 -6.06 -13.40 -12.11
C ARG A 840 -7.34 -13.19 -12.89
N ILE A 841 -8.18 -12.26 -12.44
CA ILE A 841 -9.50 -11.98 -13.01
C ILE A 841 -9.56 -10.51 -13.43
N GLU A 842 -9.93 -10.28 -14.68
CA GLU A 842 -10.31 -8.96 -15.16
C GLU A 842 -11.80 -8.78 -14.88
N LEU A 843 -12.19 -7.84 -14.00
CA LEU A 843 -13.60 -7.60 -13.68
C LEU A 843 -14.41 -7.29 -14.96
N GLY A 844 -13.78 -6.59 -15.91
CA GLY A 844 -14.35 -6.31 -17.23
C GLY A 844 -14.72 -7.56 -18.04
N GLU A 845 -14.06 -8.72 -17.87
CA GLU A 845 -14.43 -9.97 -18.54
C GLU A 845 -15.79 -10.49 -18.05
N VAL A 846 -16.02 -10.40 -16.73
CA VAL A 846 -17.31 -10.75 -16.10
C VAL A 846 -18.39 -9.76 -16.51
N GLU A 847 -18.08 -8.46 -16.48
CA GLU A 847 -19.00 -7.39 -16.89
C GLU A 847 -19.41 -7.55 -18.35
N ALA A 848 -18.47 -7.82 -19.26
CA ALA A 848 -18.75 -8.01 -20.68
C ALA A 848 -19.65 -9.22 -20.94
N ARG A 849 -19.39 -10.37 -20.28
CA ARG A 849 -20.26 -11.55 -20.39
C ARG A 849 -21.65 -11.32 -19.80
N LEU A 850 -21.77 -10.58 -18.70
CA LEU A 850 -23.09 -10.20 -18.16
C LEU A 850 -23.88 -9.32 -19.12
N LEU A 851 -23.21 -8.39 -19.82
CA LEU A 851 -23.84 -7.49 -20.79
C LEU A 851 -24.35 -8.20 -22.05
N GLU A 852 -23.87 -9.42 -22.34
CA GLU A 852 -24.38 -10.27 -23.42
C GLU A 852 -25.76 -10.88 -23.09
N HIS A 853 -26.14 -10.94 -21.80
CA HIS A 853 -27.42 -11.49 -21.38
C HIS A 853 -28.60 -10.55 -21.75
N PRO A 854 -29.69 -11.07 -22.37
CA PRO A 854 -30.81 -10.23 -22.83
C PRO A 854 -31.49 -9.40 -21.73
N ALA A 855 -31.49 -9.89 -20.48
CA ALA A 855 -32.11 -9.23 -19.34
C ALA A 855 -31.25 -8.12 -18.71
N VAL A 856 -29.99 -7.96 -19.12
CA VAL A 856 -29.03 -7.03 -18.48
C VAL A 856 -28.87 -5.76 -19.31
N ALA A 857 -29.07 -4.58 -18.71
CA ALA A 857 -28.82 -3.28 -19.34
C ALA A 857 -27.44 -2.71 -18.97
N GLN A 858 -27.03 -2.85 -17.71
CA GLN A 858 -25.72 -2.45 -17.23
C GLN A 858 -25.24 -3.49 -16.21
N ALA A 859 -23.94 -3.73 -16.17
CA ALA A 859 -23.31 -4.57 -15.16
C ALA A 859 -21.99 -3.95 -14.73
N THR A 860 -21.67 -4.06 -13.44
CA THR A 860 -20.31 -3.87 -12.95
C THR A 860 -19.98 -4.97 -11.94
N ALA A 861 -18.74 -5.41 -11.88
CA ALA A 861 -18.27 -6.35 -10.87
C ALA A 861 -17.33 -5.63 -9.90
N ALA A 862 -17.32 -6.06 -8.64
CA ALA A 862 -16.37 -5.57 -7.65
C ALA A 862 -15.99 -6.67 -6.66
N LEU A 863 -14.76 -6.58 -6.14
CA LEU A 863 -14.32 -7.42 -5.03
C LEU A 863 -14.70 -6.77 -3.70
N ARG A 864 -15.39 -7.51 -2.83
CA ARG A 864 -15.75 -7.07 -1.47
C ARG A 864 -15.11 -8.00 -0.45
N ALA A 865 -14.53 -7.43 0.62
CA ALA A 865 -14.00 -8.23 1.71
C ALA A 865 -14.96 -8.16 2.90
N ASP A 866 -15.26 -9.31 3.51
CA ASP A 866 -16.00 -9.40 4.76
C ASP A 866 -15.07 -9.08 5.97
N GLY A 867 -15.63 -8.98 7.18
CA GLY A 867 -14.87 -8.70 8.42
C GLY A 867 -13.72 -9.67 8.71
N ASP A 868 -13.78 -10.90 8.18
CA ASP A 868 -12.75 -11.94 8.31
C ASP A 868 -11.65 -11.88 7.22
N GLY A 869 -11.77 -10.92 6.28
CA GLY A 869 -10.77 -10.69 5.23
C GLY A 869 -10.85 -11.64 4.03
N GLU A 870 -11.92 -12.43 3.88
CA GLU A 870 -12.19 -13.16 2.63
C GLU A 870 -12.79 -12.25 1.57
N ALA A 871 -12.17 -12.24 0.39
CA ALA A 871 -12.59 -11.44 -0.73
C ALA A 871 -13.60 -12.21 -1.62
N ARG A 872 -14.75 -11.59 -1.91
CA ARG A 872 -15.87 -12.13 -2.69
C ARG A 872 -16.12 -11.29 -3.94
N LEU A 873 -16.42 -11.97 -5.05
CA LEU A 873 -16.80 -11.31 -6.28
C LEU A 873 -18.29 -11.01 -6.28
N VAL A 874 -18.65 -9.73 -6.32
CA VAL A 874 -20.03 -9.26 -6.32
C VAL A 874 -20.36 -8.69 -7.70
N ALA A 875 -21.45 -9.16 -8.30
CA ALA A 875 -22.00 -8.60 -9.53
C ALA A 875 -23.15 -7.63 -9.23
N TYR A 876 -23.03 -6.41 -9.73
CA TYR A 876 -24.03 -5.36 -9.63
C TYR A 876 -24.71 -5.21 -10.99
N VAL A 877 -26.01 -5.46 -11.04
CA VAL A 877 -26.74 -5.63 -12.30
C VAL A 877 -27.94 -4.68 -12.35
N VAL A 878 -28.09 -4.00 -13.48
CA VAL A 878 -29.27 -3.19 -13.82
C VAL A 878 -30.05 -3.93 -14.89
N ALA A 879 -31.32 -4.24 -14.62
CA ALA A 879 -32.16 -4.99 -15.55
C ALA A 879 -32.59 -4.14 -16.76
N ARG A 880 -32.74 -4.79 -17.92
CA ARG A 880 -33.19 -4.16 -19.16
C ARG A 880 -34.71 -4.09 -19.20
N GLY A 881 -35.25 -2.88 -19.04
CA GLY A 881 -36.64 -2.53 -19.38
C GLY A 881 -37.71 -3.53 -18.95
N GLY A 882 -37.93 -3.70 -17.64
CA GLY A 882 -38.97 -4.58 -17.10
C GLY A 882 -38.67 -6.08 -17.15
N ALA A 883 -37.51 -6.49 -17.68
CA ALA A 883 -37.03 -7.87 -17.56
C ALA A 883 -36.64 -8.19 -16.11
N VAL A 884 -36.81 -9.46 -15.71
CA VAL A 884 -36.32 -9.98 -14.44
C VAL A 884 -34.89 -10.49 -14.67
N ALA A 885 -33.93 -9.81 -14.06
CA ALA A 885 -32.53 -10.22 -14.08
C ALA A 885 -32.27 -11.16 -12.88
N ASP A 886 -32.74 -12.41 -13.00
CA ASP A 886 -32.61 -13.42 -11.95
C ASP A 886 -31.14 -13.85 -11.75
N PRO A 887 -30.55 -13.67 -10.55
CA PRO A 887 -29.19 -14.09 -10.23
C PRO A 887 -28.85 -15.54 -10.62
N ALA A 888 -29.78 -16.49 -10.45
CA ALA A 888 -29.54 -17.89 -10.78
C ALA A 888 -29.40 -18.10 -12.30
N ASP A 889 -30.23 -17.42 -13.09
CA ASP A 889 -30.16 -17.43 -14.55
C ASP A 889 -28.88 -16.75 -15.07
N LEU A 890 -28.52 -15.59 -14.51
CA LEU A 890 -27.29 -14.88 -14.87
C LEU A 890 -26.04 -15.70 -14.53
N ARG A 891 -26.03 -16.38 -13.38
CA ARG A 891 -24.94 -17.29 -13.00
C ARG A 891 -24.81 -18.45 -13.98
N ARG A 892 -25.92 -19.10 -14.36
CA ARG A 892 -25.92 -20.16 -15.37
C ARG A 892 -25.40 -19.66 -16.71
N HIS A 893 -25.81 -18.47 -17.14
CA HIS A 893 -25.31 -17.84 -18.37
C HIS A 893 -23.79 -17.65 -18.33
N LEU A 894 -23.25 -17.11 -17.23
CA LEU A 894 -21.81 -16.93 -17.07
C LEU A 894 -21.05 -18.26 -17.06
N ALA A 895 -21.59 -19.29 -16.39
CA ALA A 895 -20.96 -20.62 -16.27
C ALA A 895 -20.76 -21.33 -17.62
N LEU A 896 -21.49 -20.93 -18.67
CA LEU A 896 -21.29 -21.46 -20.03
C LEU A 896 -19.94 -21.07 -20.64
N SER A 897 -19.35 -19.95 -20.20
CA SER A 897 -18.17 -19.35 -20.83
C SER A 897 -17.04 -18.98 -19.88
N LEU A 898 -17.33 -18.82 -18.59
CA LEU A 898 -16.36 -18.47 -17.55
C LEU A 898 -16.05 -19.67 -16.65
N PRO A 899 -14.79 -19.83 -16.20
CA PRO A 899 -14.45 -20.83 -15.20
C PRO A 899 -15.22 -20.61 -13.88
N ALA A 900 -15.54 -21.70 -13.18
CA ALA A 900 -16.31 -21.65 -11.93
C ALA A 900 -15.68 -20.72 -10.86
N ALA A 901 -14.34 -20.63 -10.80
CA ALA A 901 -13.62 -19.76 -9.88
C ALA A 901 -13.81 -18.25 -10.15
N VAL A 902 -14.33 -17.88 -11.33
CA VAL A 902 -14.52 -16.49 -11.80
C VAL A 902 -15.99 -16.05 -11.69
N LEU A 903 -16.90 -16.96 -11.30
CA LEU A 903 -18.31 -16.64 -11.17
C LEU A 903 -18.59 -15.78 -9.91
N PRO A 904 -19.41 -14.72 -10.02
CA PRO A 904 -19.85 -13.95 -8.87
C PRO A 904 -20.54 -14.82 -7.83
N THR A 905 -20.20 -14.62 -6.55
CA THR A 905 -20.82 -15.32 -5.42
C THR A 905 -21.99 -14.56 -4.83
N ASP A 906 -22.06 -13.25 -5.08
CA ASP A 906 -23.11 -12.36 -4.58
C ASP A 906 -23.61 -11.45 -5.69
N TRP A 907 -24.88 -11.08 -5.61
CA TRP A 907 -25.59 -10.36 -6.65
C TRP A 907 -26.38 -9.21 -6.05
N VAL A 908 -26.24 -8.03 -6.63
CA VAL A 908 -26.98 -6.83 -6.19
C VAL A 908 -27.69 -6.22 -7.39
N LEU A 909 -29.02 -6.28 -7.36
CA LEU A 909 -29.86 -5.64 -8.37
C LEU A 909 -30.03 -4.16 -8.03
N LEU A 910 -29.75 -3.29 -9.00
CA LEU A 910 -29.83 -1.85 -8.87
C LEU A 910 -30.75 -1.25 -9.94
N ASP A 911 -31.45 -0.17 -9.59
CA ASP A 911 -32.20 0.63 -10.56
C ASP A 911 -31.26 1.35 -11.55
N ARG A 912 -30.07 1.74 -11.06
CA ARG A 912 -29.00 2.37 -11.84
C ARG A 912 -27.66 2.21 -11.14
N LEU A 913 -26.57 2.19 -11.92
CA LEU A 913 -25.22 2.24 -11.34
C LEU A 913 -24.92 3.64 -10.77
N PRO A 914 -24.29 3.75 -9.59
CA PRO A 914 -23.79 5.02 -9.08
C PRO A 914 -22.67 5.54 -9.99
N MET A 915 -22.70 6.82 -10.32
CA MET A 915 -21.76 7.45 -11.25
C MET A 915 -21.00 8.56 -10.53
N SER A 916 -19.70 8.63 -10.78
CA SER A 916 -18.84 9.76 -10.40
C SER A 916 -19.21 11.03 -11.17
N PRO A 917 -18.79 12.22 -10.70
CA PRO A 917 -18.99 13.48 -11.43
C PRO A 917 -18.43 13.48 -12.87
N ASN A 918 -17.49 12.57 -13.17
CA ASN A 918 -16.86 12.41 -14.48
C ASN A 918 -17.57 11.39 -15.38
N GLY A 919 -18.74 10.87 -14.99
CA GLY A 919 -19.53 9.94 -15.80
C GLY A 919 -18.98 8.51 -15.88
N LYS A 920 -18.07 8.12 -14.98
CA LYS A 920 -17.66 6.71 -14.76
C LYS A 920 -18.41 6.11 -13.58
N VAL A 921 -18.60 4.78 -13.56
CA VAL A 921 -19.17 4.05 -12.42
C VAL A 921 -18.33 4.31 -11.17
N ASP A 922 -18.97 4.72 -10.08
CA ASP A 922 -18.34 4.94 -8.78
C ASP A 922 -18.42 3.65 -7.94
N ARG A 923 -17.38 2.81 -8.03
CA ARG A 923 -17.31 1.52 -7.33
C ARG A 923 -17.25 1.68 -5.80
N ALA A 924 -16.78 2.82 -5.30
CA ALA A 924 -16.76 3.10 -3.86
C ALA A 924 -18.17 3.36 -3.33
N ALA A 925 -19.04 3.96 -4.15
CA ALA A 925 -20.45 4.22 -3.83
C ALA A 925 -21.38 3.02 -4.05
N LEU A 926 -20.89 1.90 -4.59
CA LEU A 926 -21.69 0.68 -4.74
C LEU A 926 -22.09 0.15 -3.35
N PRO A 927 -23.37 -0.19 -3.14
CA PRO A 927 -23.83 -0.69 -1.84
C PRO A 927 -23.15 -2.02 -1.49
N ALA A 928 -22.99 -2.28 -0.19
CA ALA A 928 -22.55 -3.60 0.26
C ALA A 928 -23.65 -4.64 -0.04
N PRO A 929 -23.28 -5.88 -0.43
CA PRO A 929 -24.25 -6.98 -0.48
C PRO A 929 -24.85 -7.20 0.92
N ALA A 930 -26.07 -7.74 0.99
CA ALA A 930 -26.70 -8.04 2.27
C ALA A 930 -25.83 -9.02 3.08
N PRO A 931 -25.71 -8.84 4.42
CA PRO A 931 -25.04 -9.83 5.27
C PRO A 931 -25.75 -11.18 5.12
N ARG A 932 -25.00 -12.27 5.03
CA ARG A 932 -25.55 -13.64 4.97
C ARG A 932 -26.44 -13.98 6.18
N ASP A 933 -26.29 -13.25 7.29
CA ASP A 933 -27.08 -13.39 8.52
C ASP A 933 -28.45 -12.68 8.48
N ALA A 934 -28.85 -12.07 7.36
CA ALA A 934 -30.21 -11.56 7.22
C ALA A 934 -31.17 -12.75 7.03
N PRO A 935 -32.17 -12.96 7.92
CA PRO A 935 -33.13 -14.04 7.74
C PRO A 935 -33.94 -13.78 6.48
N VAL A 936 -33.64 -14.53 5.42
CA VAL A 936 -34.46 -14.56 4.20
C VAL A 936 -35.70 -15.35 4.56
N GLY A 937 -36.73 -14.65 4.99
CA GLY A 937 -38.06 -15.22 5.17
C GLY A 937 -38.65 -15.56 3.81
N ILE A 938 -38.40 -16.77 3.32
CA ILE A 938 -39.19 -17.39 2.26
C ILE A 938 -39.83 -18.64 2.87
N VAL A 939 -41.14 -18.53 3.09
CA VAL A 939 -42.02 -19.63 3.46
C VAL A 939 -42.42 -20.34 2.18
N ALA A 940 -41.98 -21.58 1.97
CA ALA A 940 -42.64 -22.52 1.05
C ALA A 940 -42.29 -23.99 1.37
N GLU A 941 -43.23 -24.63 2.06
CA GLU A 941 -43.68 -26.03 1.94
C GLU A 941 -42.70 -27.08 1.35
N ASN A 942 -42.25 -28.03 2.17
CA ASN A 942 -42.15 -29.46 1.82
C ASN A 942 -42.02 -30.34 3.08
N ALA A 943 -43.17 -30.67 3.67
CA ALA A 943 -43.32 -31.49 4.88
C ALA A 943 -43.27 -33.01 4.61
N ALA A 944 -42.27 -33.52 3.89
CA ALA A 944 -42.19 -34.95 3.56
C ALA A 944 -40.81 -35.63 3.74
N ALA A 945 -39.81 -34.94 4.30
CA ALA A 945 -38.48 -35.53 4.55
C ALA A 945 -37.96 -35.37 6.00
N ASP A 946 -38.75 -34.77 6.90
CA ASP A 946 -38.28 -34.38 8.25
C ASP A 946 -38.11 -35.53 9.26
N ASP A 947 -38.35 -36.79 8.87
CA ASP A 947 -38.16 -37.97 9.73
C ASP A 947 -36.98 -38.88 9.30
N ASP A 948 -36.12 -38.45 8.36
CA ASP A 948 -34.92 -39.23 7.96
C ASP A 948 -33.65 -38.74 8.71
N PRO A 949 -33.06 -39.57 9.61
CA PRO A 949 -31.85 -39.22 10.36
C PRO A 949 -30.63 -38.87 9.48
N MET A 950 -30.56 -39.45 8.27
CA MET A 950 -29.49 -39.15 7.30
C MET A 950 -29.66 -37.74 6.74
N VAL A 951 -30.88 -37.40 6.31
CA VAL A 951 -31.21 -36.07 5.79
C VAL A 951 -30.98 -35.00 6.85
N GLU A 952 -31.32 -35.29 8.11
CA GLU A 952 -31.09 -34.35 9.20
C GLU A 952 -29.60 -34.18 9.51
N THR A 953 -28.81 -35.26 9.50
CA THR A 953 -27.36 -35.16 9.66
C THR A 953 -26.71 -34.36 8.53
N LEU A 954 -27.17 -34.55 7.28
CA LEU A 954 -26.71 -33.76 6.13
C LEU A 954 -27.14 -32.29 6.24
N ARG A 955 -28.36 -32.03 6.72
CA ARG A 955 -28.85 -30.67 6.97
C ARG A 955 -28.00 -29.96 8.01
N GLU A 956 -27.68 -30.60 9.14
CA GLU A 956 -26.78 -30.07 10.16
C GLU A 956 -25.38 -29.74 9.59
N ILE A 957 -24.85 -30.62 8.71
CA ILE A 957 -23.57 -30.38 8.05
C ILE A 957 -23.64 -29.14 7.16
N TRP A 958 -24.71 -28.97 6.38
CA TRP A 958 -24.93 -27.78 5.54
C TRP A 958 -25.06 -26.53 6.40
N GLN A 959 -25.91 -26.56 7.43
CA GLN A 959 -26.13 -25.44 8.36
C GLN A 959 -24.82 -25.01 9.03
N ASP A 960 -24.02 -25.97 9.50
CA ASP A 960 -22.74 -25.71 10.14
C ASP A 960 -21.71 -25.07 9.19
N VAL A 961 -21.69 -25.50 7.92
CA VAL A 961 -20.69 -25.04 6.94
C VAL A 961 -21.11 -23.71 6.32
N LEU A 962 -22.39 -23.56 5.98
CA LEU A 962 -22.95 -22.38 5.32
C LEU A 962 -23.31 -21.27 6.31
N LYS A 963 -23.42 -21.60 7.61
CA LYS A 963 -23.89 -20.69 8.68
C LYS A 963 -25.32 -20.19 8.48
N ILE A 964 -26.16 -21.02 7.85
CA ILE A 964 -27.58 -20.74 7.64
C ILE A 964 -28.38 -21.65 8.58
N PRO A 965 -29.22 -21.12 9.49
CA PRO A 965 -29.88 -21.91 10.52
C PRO A 965 -31.08 -22.75 10.02
N ASP A 966 -31.68 -22.39 8.89
CA ASP A 966 -32.81 -23.11 8.30
C ASP A 966 -32.55 -23.33 6.80
N ILE A 967 -32.45 -24.58 6.38
CA ILE A 967 -32.10 -24.97 5.01
C ILE A 967 -33.07 -26.05 4.57
N GLY A 968 -33.77 -25.83 3.46
CA GLY A 968 -34.66 -26.81 2.84
C GLY A 968 -33.89 -27.95 2.15
N VAL A 969 -34.44 -29.17 2.17
CA VAL A 969 -33.74 -30.35 1.62
C VAL A 969 -33.57 -30.33 0.10
N HIS A 970 -34.35 -29.48 -0.59
CA HIS A 970 -34.31 -29.29 -2.04
C HIS A 970 -33.67 -27.96 -2.45
N GLU A 971 -33.11 -27.20 -1.49
CA GLU A 971 -32.40 -25.97 -1.80
C GLU A 971 -31.02 -26.29 -2.39
N ASP A 972 -30.70 -25.63 -3.50
CA ASP A 972 -29.44 -25.80 -4.20
C ASP A 972 -28.28 -25.23 -3.38
N LEU A 973 -27.25 -26.05 -3.15
CA LEU A 973 -26.06 -25.68 -2.38
C LEU A 973 -25.40 -24.39 -2.90
N PHE A 974 -25.39 -24.15 -4.20
CA PHE A 974 -24.79 -22.97 -4.80
C PHE A 974 -25.65 -21.71 -4.65
N ASP A 975 -26.98 -21.86 -4.64
CA ASP A 975 -27.93 -20.77 -4.36
C ASP A 975 -27.86 -20.34 -2.89
N LEU A 976 -27.56 -21.28 -1.99
CA LEU A 976 -27.25 -21.03 -0.58
C LEU A 976 -25.86 -20.40 -0.36
N GLY A 977 -25.16 -19.99 -1.43
CA GLY A 977 -23.84 -19.37 -1.36
C GLY A 977 -22.68 -20.37 -1.20
N GLY A 978 -22.93 -21.66 -1.46
CA GLY A 978 -21.94 -22.71 -1.55
C GLY A 978 -21.01 -22.54 -2.75
N HIS A 979 -19.77 -22.98 -2.57
CA HIS A 979 -18.72 -23.00 -3.59
C HIS A 979 -17.80 -24.19 -3.36
N SER A 980 -16.79 -24.40 -4.22
CA SER A 980 -15.89 -25.56 -4.15
C SER A 980 -15.29 -25.80 -2.75
N LEU A 981 -14.87 -24.75 -2.04
CA LEU A 981 -14.39 -24.88 -0.65
C LEU A 981 -15.50 -25.30 0.34
N THR A 982 -16.72 -24.80 0.17
CA THR A 982 -17.89 -25.26 0.95
C THR A 982 -18.19 -26.72 0.69
N ILE A 983 -18.10 -27.15 -0.57
CA ILE A 983 -18.27 -28.56 -0.99
C ILE A 983 -17.20 -29.44 -0.33
N THR A 984 -15.93 -29.04 -0.35
CA THR A 984 -14.85 -29.75 0.36
C THR A 984 -15.14 -29.86 1.85
N ARG A 985 -15.57 -28.77 2.50
CA ARG A 985 -15.91 -28.75 3.93
C ARG A 985 -17.10 -29.67 4.25
N ILE A 986 -18.12 -29.65 3.40
CA ILE A 986 -19.30 -30.49 3.51
C ILE A 986 -18.91 -31.96 3.33
N SER A 987 -18.25 -32.32 2.24
CA SER A 987 -17.81 -33.70 1.96
C SER A 987 -16.90 -34.24 3.08
N GLY A 988 -15.94 -33.44 3.55
CA GLY A 988 -15.09 -33.80 4.69
C GLY A 988 -15.87 -34.08 5.98
N ARG A 989 -16.94 -33.31 6.25
CA ARG A 989 -17.83 -33.52 7.40
C ARG A 989 -18.76 -34.71 7.22
N ILE A 990 -19.23 -34.99 6.00
CA ILE A 990 -19.99 -36.20 5.68
C ILE A 990 -19.09 -37.42 5.95
N GLN A 991 -17.86 -37.40 5.46
CA GLN A 991 -16.91 -38.47 5.72
C GLN A 991 -16.61 -38.62 7.22
N GLN A 992 -16.51 -37.51 7.97
CA GLN A 992 -16.27 -37.55 9.41
C GLN A 992 -17.46 -38.10 10.20
N ARG A 993 -18.69 -37.66 9.90
CA ARG A 993 -19.89 -37.99 10.68
C ARG A 993 -20.56 -39.29 10.24
N LEU A 994 -20.54 -39.59 8.94
CA LEU A 994 -21.25 -40.72 8.32
C LEU A 994 -20.28 -41.82 7.83
N GLY A 995 -18.99 -41.51 7.71
CA GLY A 995 -17.99 -42.45 7.21
C GLY A 995 -18.26 -42.89 5.77
N VAL A 996 -18.88 -42.01 4.97
CA VAL A 996 -19.14 -42.20 3.54
C VAL A 996 -18.43 -41.09 2.79
N GLU A 997 -17.63 -41.47 1.80
CA GLU A 997 -16.91 -40.54 0.95
C GLU A 997 -17.82 -40.20 -0.22
N VAL A 998 -18.33 -38.96 -0.25
CA VAL A 998 -19.15 -38.47 -1.37
C VAL A 998 -18.23 -37.78 -2.37
N PRO A 999 -18.16 -38.28 -3.62
CA PRO A 999 -17.40 -37.65 -4.70
C PRO A 999 -17.81 -36.18 -4.90
N LEU A 1000 -16.83 -35.28 -5.09
CA LEU A 1000 -17.10 -33.84 -5.12
C LEU A 1000 -17.85 -33.42 -6.39
N ASP A 1001 -17.66 -34.12 -7.50
CA ASP A 1001 -18.42 -34.00 -8.75
C ASP A 1001 -19.92 -34.20 -8.53
N ALA A 1002 -20.30 -35.10 -7.60
CA ALA A 1002 -21.70 -35.30 -7.26
C ALA A 1002 -22.39 -34.04 -6.70
N PHE A 1003 -21.66 -33.12 -6.08
CA PHE A 1003 -22.23 -31.85 -5.61
C PHE A 1003 -22.42 -30.82 -6.72
N PHE A 1004 -21.78 -31.02 -7.88
CA PHE A 1004 -21.99 -30.18 -9.06
C PHE A 1004 -23.12 -30.72 -9.93
N ASP A 1005 -23.30 -32.04 -9.96
CA ASP A 1005 -24.38 -32.69 -10.71
C ASP A 1005 -25.72 -32.73 -9.95
N THR A 1006 -25.66 -32.88 -8.62
CA THR A 1006 -26.82 -33.02 -7.73
C THR A 1006 -26.62 -32.18 -6.45
N PRO A 1007 -26.89 -30.87 -6.49
CA PRO A 1007 -26.45 -29.93 -5.46
C PRO A 1007 -27.37 -29.82 -4.23
N THR A 1008 -28.37 -30.70 -4.05
CA THR A 1008 -29.32 -30.61 -2.93
C THR A 1008 -29.10 -31.68 -1.85
N ILE A 1009 -29.52 -31.41 -0.60
CA ILE A 1009 -29.43 -32.39 0.51
C ILE A 1009 -30.16 -33.69 0.15
N ALA A 1010 -31.34 -33.60 -0.47
CA ALA A 1010 -32.15 -34.76 -0.84
C ALA A 1010 -31.44 -35.68 -1.85
N GLU A 1011 -30.74 -35.11 -2.83
CA GLU A 1011 -30.03 -35.89 -3.84
C GLU A 1011 -28.72 -36.47 -3.30
N ILE A 1012 -27.98 -35.71 -2.49
CA ILE A 1012 -26.78 -36.22 -1.80
C ILE A 1012 -27.14 -37.34 -0.82
N ALA A 1013 -28.27 -37.23 -0.12
CA ALA A 1013 -28.76 -38.32 0.74
C ALA A 1013 -28.96 -39.63 -0.04
N GLU A 1014 -29.44 -39.55 -1.28
CA GLU A 1014 -29.62 -40.73 -2.14
C GLU A 1014 -28.28 -41.36 -2.54
N ILE A 1015 -27.27 -40.55 -2.86
CA ILE A 1015 -25.90 -41.03 -3.15
C ILE A 1015 -25.29 -41.73 -1.92
N VAL A 1016 -25.51 -41.16 -0.74
CA VAL A 1016 -25.03 -41.75 0.52
C VAL A 1016 -25.73 -43.09 0.80
N ARG A 1017 -27.04 -43.21 0.55
CA ARG A 1017 -27.77 -44.50 0.67
C ARG A 1017 -27.25 -45.55 -0.30
N GLN A 1018 -27.01 -45.18 -1.55
CA GLN A 1018 -26.49 -46.09 -2.58
C GLN A 1018 -25.07 -46.59 -2.27
N SER A 1019 -24.34 -45.87 -1.41
CA SER A 1019 -23.01 -46.26 -0.92
C SER A 1019 -23.03 -47.33 0.20
N GLY A 1020 -24.21 -47.82 0.58
CA GLY A 1020 -24.38 -49.08 1.33
C GLY A 1020 -24.31 -49.00 2.87
N LYS A 1021 -24.59 -47.84 3.48
CA LYS A 1021 -24.78 -47.73 4.93
C LYS A 1021 -26.18 -47.20 5.25
N GLU A 1022 -27.02 -48.06 5.82
CA GLU A 1022 -28.16 -47.61 6.63
C GLU A 1022 -27.63 -47.15 7.99
N LEU A 1023 -28.09 -45.99 8.47
CA LEU A 1023 -27.80 -45.45 9.81
C LEU A 1023 -28.56 -46.21 10.90
#